data_AF-A0A4R7I3Q8-F1
#
_entry.id   AF-A0A4R7I3Q8-F1
#
_cell.length_a   1.000
_cell.length_b   1.000
_cell.length_c   1.000
_cell.angle_alpha   90.00
_cell.angle_beta   90.00
_cell.angle_gamma   90.00
#
_symmetry.space_group_name_H-M   'P 1'
#
loop_
_entity.id
_entity.type
_entity.pdbx_description
1 polymer ?
#
loop_
_entity_poly.entity_id
_entity_poly.type
_entity_poly.pdbx_seq_one_letter_code
_entity_poly.pdbx_strand_id
1 'polypeptide(L)'
;MHPEHSDTPAVSVIVAAYNVESYIQQCLVSLKEQTLQSIEIIVVDDGSTDSTPDLIAELAGGDGHPISCIRRENGGLSAARNTGMAAASGRYVGFVDADDWVVPEMFEKLYARALETSSEVVVCAAIKRSGNKKRGRVRLRIPVEEFGVSVSENPEILWGSHSYAWNKIYARPLLERESFEFPPGKLFEDSSAVYGLIARANRVEAVDEGLYQYRVGRPDAITRRADPRIYDIFDSCESFRVSLSSIESVAESDVMERLARTHLLARLPVMRTSKSPLRSARFTRDVFAYLDEHYPGWGSRYDRGRQSRRRYWARRSSGIAVAVSFARPVQRVIRSGYRRLTSPIRRRSDSMRADLRTAAALRRVDRALRAASIPYTLDLSSLEQANEHQRLSGRLEIAVLPGEYELGDVSIALRQQRFRLIRSYVHDDRCFAQRWRVRRRFLGATLVEVRYLATEPDGSTKTRFFFRDSGGNDGVAANEGAVAELHSVAPRPVVDRRVALAGPVRAVEPSDPFAATRTAPDFARPRDFEQLATTLPDVVIADEPGCFYDGMPPIDPSLADRARVEQMSILRRLLEFCESEGLQPMLGDGSLLGAVRHGGYIPWDDDIDLWMTRPDFERLVTSQMPDGLAVLHHTTNRRFHLPFAKVVHLDSVFEWSFPADLDPAGANVDIFPLDSSASPEYLQERLRARAVRFLRQVLRAKYRFPEANRRLSRILIGRLLPGYCWHRILNAVVTARLPRRPTNVTSWFSAYPPRRASYPVAWMLPPTTLQFESVEVAAPRDPRRVLTRTYNDYEGLPPAAKRTTANHFLKIRGDRR
;
A
#
# COMPACT_ATOMS: atom_id res chain seq x y z
N MET A 1 26.10 -51.65 -46.19
CA MET A 1 25.59 -50.29 -46.49
C MET A 1 26.15 -49.38 -45.42
N HIS A 2 26.80 -48.28 -45.78
CA HIS A 2 27.18 -47.25 -44.81
C HIS A 2 25.96 -46.33 -44.60
N PRO A 3 25.63 -45.94 -43.35
CA PRO A 3 24.58 -44.95 -43.12
C PRO A 3 25.07 -43.59 -43.63
N GLU A 4 24.21 -42.92 -44.39
CA GLU A 4 24.46 -41.60 -44.96
C GLU A 4 24.82 -40.62 -43.83
N HIS A 5 25.97 -39.95 -43.95
CA HIS A 5 26.33 -38.86 -43.05
C HIS A 5 25.45 -37.66 -43.40
N SER A 6 24.38 -37.43 -42.63
CA SER A 6 23.74 -36.12 -42.64
C SER A 6 24.65 -35.13 -41.95
N ASP A 7 25.09 -34.09 -42.64
CA ASP A 7 25.93 -33.01 -42.05
C ASP A 7 25.24 -32.30 -40.87
N THR A 8 23.91 -32.45 -40.74
CA THR A 8 23.10 -32.00 -39.61
C THR A 8 23.43 -32.77 -38.31
N PRO A 9 23.95 -32.12 -37.25
CA PRO A 9 24.17 -32.75 -35.95
C PRO A 9 22.91 -33.38 -35.35
N ALA A 10 23.05 -34.42 -34.52
CA ALA A 10 21.92 -34.98 -33.78
C ALA A 10 21.38 -33.99 -32.74
N VAL A 11 22.27 -33.35 -31.96
CA VAL A 11 21.91 -32.38 -30.92
C VAL A 11 22.86 -31.17 -30.94
N SER A 12 22.31 -29.96 -30.96
CA SER A 12 23.00 -28.71 -30.63
C SER A 12 22.86 -28.41 -29.13
N VAL A 13 23.95 -28.15 -28.42
CA VAL A 13 23.95 -27.83 -27.00
C VAL A 13 24.41 -26.40 -26.77
N ILE A 14 23.50 -25.56 -26.30
CA ILE A 14 23.71 -24.13 -26.09
C ILE A 14 24.09 -23.86 -24.63
N VAL A 15 25.25 -23.24 -24.42
CA VAL A 15 25.77 -22.83 -23.12
C VAL A 15 25.81 -21.31 -23.07
N ALA A 16 24.94 -20.69 -22.25
CA ALA A 16 24.95 -19.24 -22.04
C ALA A 16 25.87 -18.89 -20.86
N ALA A 17 26.98 -18.19 -21.14
CA ALA A 17 28.02 -17.85 -20.17
C ALA A 17 28.04 -16.33 -19.88
N TYR A 18 28.13 -15.96 -18.60
CA TYR A 18 28.42 -14.59 -18.18
C TYR A 18 29.03 -14.56 -16.77
N ASN A 19 30.29 -14.16 -16.66
CA ASN A 19 31.05 -14.08 -15.41
C ASN A 19 30.94 -15.38 -14.55
N VAL A 20 31.46 -16.47 -15.12
CA VAL A 20 31.36 -17.86 -14.63
C VAL A 20 32.72 -18.58 -14.58
N GLU A 21 33.84 -17.84 -14.50
CA GLU A 21 35.21 -18.40 -14.56
C GLU A 21 35.42 -19.61 -13.63
N SER A 22 34.87 -19.56 -12.41
CA SER A 22 35.03 -20.61 -11.39
C SER A 22 34.21 -21.89 -11.64
N TYR A 23 33.53 -22.00 -12.79
CA TYR A 23 32.56 -23.05 -13.09
C TYR A 23 32.59 -23.53 -14.55
N ILE A 24 32.83 -22.62 -15.51
CA ILE A 24 32.74 -22.88 -16.96
C ILE A 24 33.57 -24.08 -17.42
N GLN A 25 34.79 -24.24 -16.89
CA GLN A 25 35.67 -25.37 -17.22
C GLN A 25 35.00 -26.74 -16.92
N GLN A 26 34.31 -26.88 -15.79
CA GLN A 26 33.60 -28.13 -15.47
C GLN A 26 32.39 -28.37 -16.37
N CYS A 27 31.68 -27.30 -16.76
CA CYS A 27 30.57 -27.38 -17.71
C CYS A 27 31.08 -27.89 -19.06
N LEU A 28 32.09 -27.24 -19.65
CA LEU A 28 32.56 -27.54 -20.99
C LEU A 28 33.26 -28.91 -21.07
N VAL A 29 34.08 -29.30 -20.09
CA VAL A 29 34.67 -30.65 -20.06
C VAL A 29 33.58 -31.73 -20.10
N SER A 30 32.50 -31.59 -19.31
CA SER A 30 31.39 -32.57 -19.34
C SER A 30 30.62 -32.65 -20.67
N LEU A 31 30.77 -31.63 -21.53
CA LEU A 31 30.23 -31.61 -22.89
C LEU A 31 31.21 -32.22 -23.90
N LYS A 32 32.51 -31.97 -23.76
CA LYS A 32 33.55 -32.64 -24.58
C LYS A 32 33.59 -34.16 -24.33
N GLU A 33 33.21 -34.59 -23.12
CA GLU A 33 33.10 -35.99 -22.69
C GLU A 33 31.78 -36.71 -23.09
N GLN A 34 30.87 -36.10 -23.87
CA GLN A 34 29.61 -36.75 -24.25
C GLN A 34 29.81 -37.98 -25.15
N THR A 35 29.08 -39.06 -24.87
CA THR A 35 29.12 -40.31 -25.64
C THR A 35 28.46 -40.17 -27.02
N LEU A 36 27.46 -39.29 -27.15
CA LEU A 36 26.80 -38.98 -28.43
C LEU A 36 27.79 -38.30 -29.39
N GLN A 37 28.20 -39.00 -30.45
CA GLN A 37 29.24 -38.52 -31.37
C GLN A 37 28.81 -37.36 -32.28
N SER A 38 27.51 -37.22 -32.58
CA SER A 38 26.98 -36.19 -33.47
C SER A 38 26.42 -35.02 -32.66
N ILE A 39 27.31 -34.27 -32.01
CA ILE A 39 26.94 -33.17 -31.10
C ILE A 39 27.64 -31.87 -31.50
N GLU A 40 26.89 -30.77 -31.51
CA GLU A 40 27.38 -29.42 -31.78
C GLU A 40 27.34 -28.62 -30.47
N ILE A 41 28.47 -28.07 -30.02
CA ILE A 41 28.53 -27.29 -28.78
C ILE A 41 28.67 -25.81 -29.13
N ILE A 42 27.73 -25.00 -28.65
CA ILE A 42 27.67 -23.54 -28.88
C ILE A 42 27.74 -22.81 -27.55
N VAL A 43 28.89 -22.22 -27.25
CA VAL A 43 29.06 -21.36 -26.07
C VAL A 43 28.85 -19.92 -26.47
N VAL A 44 27.93 -19.24 -25.78
CA VAL A 44 27.63 -17.83 -26.01
C VAL A 44 28.10 -17.03 -24.79
N ASP A 45 29.19 -16.30 -24.96
CA ASP A 45 29.71 -15.38 -23.95
C ASP A 45 28.97 -14.03 -24.07
N ASP A 46 28.13 -13.73 -23.08
CA ASP A 46 27.32 -12.51 -22.99
C ASP A 46 28.16 -11.30 -22.51
N GLY A 47 29.38 -11.18 -23.02
CA GLY A 47 30.30 -10.07 -22.75
C GLY A 47 30.96 -10.15 -21.37
N SER A 48 31.45 -11.32 -20.96
CA SER A 48 32.12 -11.48 -19.67
C SER A 48 33.34 -10.56 -19.50
N THR A 49 33.59 -10.19 -18.24
CA THR A 49 34.62 -9.27 -17.76
C THR A 49 35.58 -9.92 -16.76
N ASP A 50 35.41 -11.22 -16.50
CA ASP A 50 36.31 -12.10 -15.74
C ASP A 50 37.06 -13.03 -16.73
N SER A 51 37.79 -14.06 -16.26
CA SER A 51 38.51 -14.99 -17.17
C SER A 51 37.63 -16.05 -17.85
N THR A 52 36.30 -15.92 -17.83
CA THR A 52 35.39 -16.78 -18.61
C THR A 52 35.77 -16.89 -20.10
N PRO A 53 36.10 -15.81 -20.83
CA PRO A 53 36.38 -15.89 -22.27
C PRO A 53 37.66 -16.66 -22.58
N ASP A 54 38.69 -16.46 -21.76
CA ASP A 54 39.99 -17.12 -21.91
C ASP A 54 39.86 -18.63 -21.70
N LEU A 55 39.10 -19.03 -20.67
CA LEU A 55 38.79 -20.44 -20.37
C LEU A 55 37.92 -21.11 -21.46
N ILE A 56 37.05 -20.36 -22.14
CA ILE A 56 36.31 -20.88 -23.30
C ILE A 56 37.26 -21.07 -24.50
N ALA A 57 38.18 -20.12 -24.73
CA ALA A 57 39.16 -20.21 -25.81
C ALA A 57 40.18 -21.36 -25.60
N GLU A 58 40.63 -21.59 -24.36
CA GLU A 58 41.48 -22.73 -23.99
C GLU A 58 40.81 -24.08 -24.31
N LEU A 59 39.52 -24.20 -24.02
CA LEU A 59 38.74 -25.44 -24.19
C LEU A 59 38.11 -25.60 -25.58
N ALA A 60 38.22 -24.58 -26.44
CA ALA A 60 37.66 -24.60 -27.80
C ALA A 60 38.31 -25.67 -28.71
N GLY A 61 39.61 -25.92 -28.50
CA GLY A 61 40.39 -26.96 -29.17
C GLY A 61 40.73 -28.15 -28.27
N GLY A 62 41.60 -29.03 -28.77
CA GLY A 62 42.05 -30.23 -28.06
C GLY A 62 41.00 -31.35 -28.00
N ASP A 63 41.34 -32.46 -27.34
CA ASP A 63 40.60 -33.72 -27.38
C ASP A 63 39.13 -33.63 -26.91
N GLY A 64 38.27 -34.47 -27.50
CA GLY A 64 36.82 -34.46 -27.31
C GLY A 64 36.08 -33.59 -28.34
N HIS A 65 34.79 -33.34 -28.11
CA HIS A 65 33.95 -32.60 -29.06
C HIS A 65 34.39 -31.14 -29.27
N PRO A 66 34.36 -30.62 -30.52
CA PRO A 66 34.72 -29.24 -30.82
C PRO A 66 33.69 -28.26 -30.23
N ILE A 67 34.17 -27.10 -29.78
CA ILE A 67 33.31 -26.06 -29.19
C ILE A 67 33.39 -24.79 -30.05
N SER A 68 32.23 -24.35 -30.53
CA SER A 68 32.07 -23.02 -31.12
C SER A 68 31.82 -21.97 -30.04
N CYS A 69 32.39 -20.77 -30.22
CA CYS A 69 32.25 -19.66 -29.28
C CYS A 69 31.72 -18.41 -29.98
N ILE A 70 30.66 -17.81 -29.44
CA ILE A 70 30.05 -16.57 -29.92
C ILE A 70 30.11 -15.54 -28.78
N ARG A 71 31.00 -14.54 -28.91
CA ARG A 71 31.04 -13.38 -27.99
C ARG A 71 30.06 -12.30 -28.46
N ARG A 72 29.25 -11.76 -27.54
CA ARG A 72 28.27 -10.69 -27.79
C ARG A 72 28.36 -9.57 -26.75
N GLU A 73 27.77 -8.41 -27.02
CA GLU A 73 27.55 -7.37 -25.99
C GLU A 73 26.46 -7.82 -25.01
N ASN A 74 26.64 -7.56 -23.71
CA ASN A 74 25.77 -8.07 -22.65
C ASN A 74 24.29 -7.72 -22.86
N GLY A 75 23.46 -8.75 -23.10
CA GLY A 75 22.00 -8.64 -23.29
C GLY A 75 21.18 -9.41 -22.26
N GLY A 76 21.84 -10.17 -21.39
CA GLY A 76 21.24 -11.07 -20.43
C GLY A 76 21.00 -12.48 -20.99
N LEU A 77 20.76 -13.41 -20.06
CA LEU A 77 20.64 -14.86 -20.30
C LEU A 77 19.72 -15.24 -21.48
N SER A 78 18.57 -14.59 -21.63
CA SER A 78 17.67 -14.81 -22.77
C SER A 78 18.32 -14.48 -24.12
N ALA A 79 19.01 -13.33 -24.21
CA ALA A 79 19.65 -12.89 -25.45
C ALA A 79 20.82 -13.80 -25.84
N ALA A 80 21.57 -14.30 -24.84
CA ALA A 80 22.60 -15.30 -25.06
C ALA A 80 22.02 -16.64 -25.56
N ARG A 81 20.95 -17.16 -24.93
CA ARG A 81 20.28 -18.38 -25.41
C ARG A 81 19.69 -18.22 -26.82
N ASN A 82 19.04 -17.09 -27.12
CA ASN A 82 18.50 -16.83 -28.46
C ASN A 82 19.63 -16.72 -29.51
N THR A 83 20.76 -16.10 -29.17
CA THR A 83 21.95 -16.02 -30.05
C THR A 83 22.50 -17.42 -30.36
N GLY A 84 22.59 -18.31 -29.37
CA GLY A 84 23.04 -19.68 -29.60
C GLY A 84 22.02 -20.51 -30.38
N MET A 85 20.73 -20.26 -30.18
CA MET A 85 19.64 -20.95 -30.90
C MET A 85 19.55 -20.54 -32.37
N ALA A 86 19.82 -19.27 -32.68
CA ALA A 86 19.95 -18.79 -34.06
C ALA A 86 21.18 -19.36 -34.81
N ALA A 87 22.15 -19.93 -34.07
CA ALA A 87 23.33 -20.60 -34.62
C ALA A 87 23.22 -22.14 -34.61
N ALA A 88 22.16 -22.71 -34.03
CA ALA A 88 22.03 -24.16 -33.81
C ALA A 88 21.64 -24.93 -35.10
N SER A 89 22.53 -25.78 -35.59
CA SER A 89 22.33 -26.53 -36.84
C SER A 89 21.77 -27.95 -36.67
N GLY A 90 21.64 -28.44 -35.43
CA GLY A 90 21.24 -29.80 -35.11
C GLY A 90 19.75 -30.10 -35.25
N ARG A 91 19.41 -31.40 -35.29
CA ARG A 91 18.02 -31.93 -35.37
C ARG A 91 17.23 -31.61 -34.10
N TYR A 92 17.90 -31.67 -32.95
CA TYR A 92 17.38 -31.27 -31.64
C TYR A 92 18.29 -30.19 -31.04
N VAL A 93 17.73 -29.38 -30.15
CA VAL A 93 18.44 -28.36 -29.38
C VAL A 93 18.28 -28.64 -27.89
N GLY A 94 19.38 -28.56 -27.13
CA GLY A 94 19.42 -28.62 -25.67
C GLY A 94 20.14 -27.40 -25.08
N PHE A 95 19.94 -27.15 -23.79
CA PHE A 95 20.59 -26.06 -23.06
C PHE A 95 21.34 -26.59 -21.84
N VAL A 96 22.45 -25.95 -21.48
CA VAL A 96 23.14 -26.19 -20.20
C VAL A 96 23.50 -24.83 -19.59
N ASP A 97 23.15 -24.62 -18.32
CA ASP A 97 23.53 -23.40 -17.61
C ASP A 97 25.02 -23.49 -17.24
N ALA A 98 25.81 -22.46 -17.58
CA ALA A 98 27.27 -22.50 -17.55
C ALA A 98 27.92 -22.69 -16.16
N ASP A 99 27.14 -22.71 -15.08
CA ASP A 99 27.62 -23.10 -13.75
C ASP A 99 27.35 -24.56 -13.37
N ASP A 100 26.64 -25.34 -14.17
CA ASP A 100 26.33 -26.75 -13.93
C ASP A 100 27.23 -27.69 -14.75
N TRP A 101 26.86 -28.97 -14.85
CA TRP A 101 27.47 -29.96 -15.72
C TRP A 101 26.52 -31.13 -15.97
N VAL A 102 26.87 -32.04 -16.89
CA VAL A 102 26.07 -33.22 -17.26
C VAL A 102 26.84 -34.53 -17.01
N VAL A 103 26.17 -35.68 -17.17
CA VAL A 103 26.85 -36.99 -17.28
C VAL A 103 27.15 -37.31 -18.76
N PRO A 104 28.18 -38.11 -19.09
CA PRO A 104 28.58 -38.43 -20.47
C PRO A 104 27.43 -38.92 -21.36
N GLU A 105 26.48 -39.65 -20.80
CA GLU A 105 25.39 -40.31 -21.52
C GLU A 105 24.14 -39.43 -21.67
N MET A 106 24.18 -38.15 -21.24
CA MET A 106 22.96 -37.33 -21.15
C MET A 106 22.30 -37.10 -22.51
N PHE A 107 23.04 -36.59 -23.49
CA PHE A 107 22.45 -36.28 -24.80
C PHE A 107 22.23 -37.54 -25.64
N GLU A 108 23.03 -38.60 -25.45
CA GLU A 108 22.78 -39.92 -26.06
C GLU A 108 21.42 -40.48 -25.64
N LYS A 109 21.16 -40.59 -24.33
CA LYS A 109 19.90 -41.16 -23.81
C LYS A 109 18.68 -40.32 -24.17
N LEU A 110 18.80 -38.99 -24.14
CA LEU A 110 17.71 -38.09 -24.54
C LEU A 110 17.40 -38.22 -26.04
N TYR A 111 18.43 -38.24 -26.90
CA TYR A 111 18.26 -38.36 -28.35
C TYR A 111 17.75 -39.75 -28.76
N ALA A 112 18.27 -40.82 -28.13
CA ALA A 112 17.80 -42.18 -28.36
C ALA A 112 16.30 -42.33 -28.04
N ARG A 113 15.84 -41.83 -26.89
CA ARG A 113 14.41 -41.77 -26.54
C ARG A 113 13.61 -40.91 -27.53
N ALA A 114 14.15 -39.78 -27.97
CA ALA A 114 13.46 -38.92 -28.95
C ALA A 114 13.21 -39.66 -30.28
N LEU A 115 14.21 -40.42 -30.77
CA LEU A 115 14.09 -41.26 -31.97
C LEU A 115 13.18 -42.49 -31.77
N GLU A 116 13.34 -43.20 -30.65
CA GLU A 116 12.53 -44.39 -30.27
C GLU A 116 11.02 -44.11 -30.33
N THR A 117 10.63 -42.87 -30.08
CA THR A 117 9.24 -42.47 -29.84
C THR A 117 8.71 -41.35 -30.75
N SER A 118 9.53 -40.82 -31.66
CA SER A 118 9.23 -39.62 -32.46
C SER A 118 8.77 -38.41 -31.62
N SER A 119 9.36 -38.19 -30.45
CA SER A 119 8.91 -37.15 -29.50
C SER A 119 9.60 -35.81 -29.71
N GLU A 120 8.82 -34.73 -29.85
CA GLU A 120 9.35 -33.38 -30.09
C GLU A 120 10.02 -32.76 -28.84
N VAL A 121 9.75 -33.29 -27.64
CA VAL A 121 10.45 -32.90 -26.40
C VAL A 121 10.75 -34.14 -25.57
N VAL A 122 11.97 -34.24 -25.04
CA VAL A 122 12.34 -35.28 -24.06
C VAL A 122 12.94 -34.65 -22.82
N VAL A 123 12.49 -35.08 -21.64
CA VAL A 123 12.82 -34.47 -20.34
C VAL A 123 13.57 -35.45 -19.42
N CYS A 124 14.70 -35.03 -18.84
CA CYS A 124 15.42 -35.82 -17.83
C CYS A 124 15.19 -35.31 -16.39
N ALA A 125 15.51 -36.17 -15.42
CA ALA A 125 15.68 -35.79 -14.03
C ALA A 125 17.12 -35.28 -13.74
N ALA A 126 17.34 -34.73 -12.55
CA ALA A 126 18.63 -34.11 -12.21
C ALA A 126 19.09 -34.41 -10.78
N ILE A 127 20.39 -34.36 -10.54
CA ILE A 127 21.01 -34.50 -9.21
C ILE A 127 21.43 -33.12 -8.70
N LYS A 128 21.04 -32.79 -7.47
CA LYS A 128 21.48 -31.56 -6.80
C LYS A 128 22.87 -31.78 -6.22
N ARG A 129 23.86 -30.98 -6.62
CA ARG A 129 25.29 -31.09 -6.26
C ARG A 129 25.78 -29.91 -5.45
N SER A 130 26.84 -30.07 -4.66
CA SER A 130 27.44 -29.03 -3.81
C SER A 130 28.93 -29.34 -3.70
N GLY A 131 29.69 -28.80 -4.66
CA GLY A 131 30.84 -29.54 -5.20
C GLY A 131 30.37 -30.94 -5.68
N ASN A 132 31.25 -31.93 -5.66
CA ASN A 132 30.89 -33.28 -6.14
C ASN A 132 29.86 -34.01 -5.21
N LYS A 133 29.58 -33.49 -4.00
CA LYS A 133 28.69 -34.11 -3.02
C LYS A 133 27.21 -33.99 -3.42
N LYS A 134 26.53 -35.12 -3.55
CA LYS A 134 25.08 -35.25 -3.80
C LYS A 134 24.28 -34.68 -2.61
N ARG A 135 23.33 -33.79 -2.89
CA ARG A 135 22.45 -33.11 -1.92
C ARG A 135 20.96 -33.42 -2.11
N GLY A 136 20.59 -34.10 -3.19
CA GLY A 136 19.21 -34.49 -3.48
C GLY A 136 18.98 -34.78 -4.95
N ARG A 137 17.72 -34.92 -5.35
CA ARG A 137 17.26 -35.14 -6.72
C ARG A 137 16.23 -34.05 -7.09
N VAL A 138 16.28 -33.55 -8.32
CA VAL A 138 15.11 -33.01 -9.03
C VAL A 138 14.49 -34.23 -9.71
N ARG A 139 13.37 -34.72 -9.20
CA ARG A 139 12.58 -35.77 -9.85
C ARG A 139 11.64 -35.11 -10.86
N LEU A 140 11.18 -35.87 -11.85
CA LEU A 140 9.91 -35.58 -12.51
C LEU A 140 8.80 -35.46 -11.43
N ARG A 141 7.77 -34.65 -11.69
CA ARG A 141 6.66 -34.44 -10.72
C ARG A 141 5.50 -35.42 -10.87
N ILE A 142 5.53 -36.23 -11.94
CA ILE A 142 4.61 -37.32 -12.26
C ILE A 142 5.44 -38.57 -12.62
N PRO A 143 4.86 -39.78 -12.62
CA PRO A 143 5.49 -41.01 -13.13
C PRO A 143 5.94 -40.86 -14.60
N VAL A 144 6.84 -41.73 -15.07
CA VAL A 144 7.31 -41.70 -16.47
C VAL A 144 6.18 -42.16 -17.41
N GLU A 145 5.31 -43.01 -16.90
CA GLU A 145 4.18 -43.65 -17.56
C GLU A 145 3.01 -42.69 -17.85
N GLU A 146 3.05 -41.47 -17.30
CA GLU A 146 2.10 -40.37 -17.61
C GLU A 146 2.62 -39.45 -18.75
N PHE A 147 3.84 -39.66 -19.25
CA PHE A 147 4.37 -39.03 -20.46
C PHE A 147 4.05 -39.89 -21.70
N GLY A 148 4.54 -39.48 -22.87
CA GLY A 148 4.36 -40.21 -24.13
C GLY A 148 3.09 -39.83 -24.91
N VAL A 149 2.48 -38.71 -24.56
CA VAL A 149 1.32 -38.11 -25.25
C VAL A 149 1.53 -36.60 -25.41
N SER A 150 0.60 -35.90 -26.07
CA SER A 150 0.57 -34.44 -26.11
C SER A 150 0.09 -33.85 -24.77
N VAL A 151 0.37 -32.57 -24.55
CA VAL A 151 -0.19 -31.82 -23.40
C VAL A 151 -1.71 -31.66 -23.49
N SER A 152 -2.29 -31.71 -24.69
CA SER A 152 -3.74 -31.70 -24.89
C SER A 152 -4.40 -32.97 -24.35
N GLU A 153 -3.74 -34.13 -24.51
CA GLU A 153 -4.20 -35.41 -23.94
C GLU A 153 -3.91 -35.51 -22.44
N ASN A 154 -2.73 -35.10 -21.98
CA ASN A 154 -2.38 -35.06 -20.56
C ASN A 154 -1.78 -33.72 -20.10
N PRO A 155 -2.61 -32.79 -19.56
CA PRO A 155 -2.15 -31.53 -18.97
C PRO A 155 -1.10 -31.69 -17.86
N GLU A 156 -1.03 -32.82 -17.17
CA GLU A 156 -0.05 -33.06 -16.11
C GLU A 156 1.40 -33.03 -16.60
N ILE A 157 1.65 -33.28 -17.90
CA ILE A 157 2.98 -33.20 -18.50
C ILE A 157 3.63 -31.83 -18.26
N LEU A 158 2.86 -30.74 -18.22
CA LEU A 158 3.36 -29.40 -17.87
C LEU A 158 3.84 -29.31 -16.42
N TRP A 159 3.13 -29.97 -15.51
CA TRP A 159 3.53 -30.09 -14.12
C TRP A 159 4.78 -30.99 -13.99
N GLY A 160 4.76 -32.17 -14.62
CA GLY A 160 5.86 -33.13 -14.70
C GLY A 160 7.19 -32.52 -15.15
N SER A 161 7.17 -31.83 -16.29
CA SER A 161 8.34 -31.43 -17.07
C SER A 161 9.23 -30.35 -16.43
N HIS A 162 8.67 -29.53 -15.53
CA HIS A 162 9.28 -28.27 -15.03
C HIS A 162 9.56 -27.20 -16.11
N SER A 163 9.69 -25.94 -15.67
CA SER A 163 10.03 -24.79 -16.54
C SER A 163 11.45 -24.79 -17.07
N TYR A 164 12.36 -25.54 -16.46
CA TYR A 164 13.79 -25.43 -16.72
C TYR A 164 14.12 -25.68 -18.20
N ALA A 165 14.92 -24.80 -18.80
CA ALA A 165 15.43 -25.00 -20.16
C ALA A 165 16.41 -26.18 -20.25
N TRP A 166 17.15 -26.44 -19.16
CA TRP A 166 18.36 -27.25 -19.16
C TRP A 166 18.18 -28.76 -18.97
N ASN A 167 17.00 -29.25 -18.57
CA ASN A 167 16.76 -30.69 -18.36
C ASN A 167 16.10 -31.36 -19.57
N LYS A 168 16.29 -30.81 -20.79
CA LYS A 168 15.51 -31.19 -21.98
C LYS A 168 16.33 -31.11 -23.26
N ILE A 169 15.87 -31.86 -24.27
CA ILE A 169 16.05 -31.50 -25.67
C ILE A 169 14.69 -31.21 -26.32
N TYR A 170 14.69 -30.36 -27.34
CA TYR A 170 13.54 -29.94 -28.12
C TYR A 170 13.85 -30.15 -29.60
N ALA A 171 12.94 -30.70 -30.39
CA ALA A 171 13.11 -30.85 -31.83
C ALA A 171 13.18 -29.47 -32.50
N ARG A 172 14.14 -29.24 -33.40
CA ARG A 172 14.28 -27.94 -34.06
C ARG A 172 13.01 -27.51 -34.84
N PRO A 173 12.29 -28.42 -35.54
CA PRO A 173 11.01 -28.08 -36.17
C PRO A 173 9.90 -27.59 -35.21
N LEU A 174 9.94 -27.94 -33.92
CA LEU A 174 9.03 -27.39 -32.91
C LEU A 174 9.43 -25.94 -32.54
N LEU A 175 10.73 -25.67 -32.41
CA LEU A 175 11.25 -24.32 -32.15
C LEU A 175 10.97 -23.37 -33.34
N GLU A 176 11.19 -23.85 -34.56
CA GLU A 176 10.90 -23.14 -35.81
C GLU A 176 9.39 -22.86 -35.96
N ARG A 177 8.54 -23.89 -35.80
CA ARG A 177 7.08 -23.79 -35.94
C ARG A 177 6.45 -22.76 -35.01
N GLU A 178 6.83 -22.76 -33.74
CA GLU A 178 6.26 -21.84 -32.74
C GLU A 178 7.00 -20.49 -32.69
N SER A 179 7.98 -20.25 -33.57
CA SER A 179 8.85 -19.05 -33.58
C SER A 179 9.45 -18.76 -32.19
N PHE A 180 9.99 -19.80 -31.56
CA PHE A 180 10.32 -19.78 -30.13
C PHE A 180 11.52 -18.87 -29.81
N GLU A 181 11.35 -18.01 -28.80
CA GLU A 181 12.41 -17.20 -28.20
C GLU A 181 12.27 -17.12 -26.67
N PHE A 182 13.39 -17.02 -25.95
CA PHE A 182 13.37 -16.58 -24.55
C PHE A 182 13.15 -15.06 -24.48
N PRO A 183 12.23 -14.57 -23.63
CA PRO A 183 11.92 -13.14 -23.60
C PRO A 183 13.11 -12.32 -23.06
N PRO A 184 13.61 -11.31 -23.81
CA PRO A 184 14.78 -10.53 -23.40
C PRO A 184 14.53 -9.66 -22.16
N GLY A 185 15.60 -9.43 -21.39
CA GLY A 185 15.60 -8.54 -20.21
C GLY A 185 14.87 -9.04 -18.95
N LYS A 186 13.98 -10.04 -19.05
CA LYS A 186 13.26 -10.61 -17.91
C LYS A 186 14.11 -11.59 -17.09
N LEU A 187 13.85 -11.67 -15.79
CA LEU A 187 14.20 -12.82 -14.96
C LEU A 187 13.05 -13.86 -14.97
N PHE A 188 13.38 -15.15 -14.88
CA PHE A 188 12.41 -16.26 -15.02
C PHE A 188 11.86 -16.37 -16.45
N GLU A 189 12.76 -16.13 -17.41
CA GLU A 189 12.61 -16.37 -18.83
C GLU A 189 12.24 -17.84 -19.13
N ASP A 190 12.76 -18.79 -18.35
CA ASP A 190 12.44 -20.22 -18.44
C ASP A 190 10.94 -20.49 -18.23
N SER A 191 10.37 -20.07 -17.09
CA SER A 191 8.95 -20.26 -16.80
C SER A 191 8.05 -19.37 -17.66
N SER A 192 8.57 -18.34 -18.30
CA SER A 192 7.80 -17.45 -19.19
C SER A 192 7.53 -18.08 -20.55
N ALA A 193 8.44 -18.91 -21.08
CA ALA A 193 8.41 -19.42 -22.45
C ALA A 193 8.29 -20.94 -22.54
N VAL A 194 9.04 -21.69 -21.72
CA VAL A 194 9.21 -23.15 -21.89
C VAL A 194 7.90 -23.92 -21.71
N TYR A 195 6.97 -23.45 -20.88
CA TYR A 195 5.65 -24.09 -20.75
C TYR A 195 4.79 -23.96 -22.01
N GLY A 196 4.86 -22.83 -22.72
CA GLY A 196 4.14 -22.64 -23.98
C GLY A 196 4.66 -23.61 -25.05
N LEU A 197 6.00 -23.72 -25.17
CA LEU A 197 6.65 -24.64 -26.10
C LEU A 197 6.30 -26.11 -25.84
N ILE A 198 6.35 -26.56 -24.58
CA ILE A 198 5.97 -27.94 -24.20
C ILE A 198 4.49 -28.20 -24.49
N ALA A 199 3.62 -27.19 -24.32
CA ALA A 199 2.20 -27.29 -24.62
C ALA A 199 1.87 -27.34 -26.12
N ARG A 200 2.87 -27.14 -26.99
CA ARG A 200 2.76 -27.20 -28.45
C ARG A 200 3.54 -28.36 -29.07
N ALA A 201 4.16 -29.20 -28.24
CA ALA A 201 4.77 -30.45 -28.65
C ALA A 201 3.70 -31.52 -28.88
N ASN A 202 3.75 -32.17 -30.04
CA ASN A 202 2.85 -33.26 -30.42
C ASN A 202 3.01 -34.49 -29.50
N ARG A 203 4.20 -34.70 -28.94
CA ARG A 203 4.50 -35.77 -27.97
C ARG A 203 5.65 -35.35 -27.06
N VAL A 204 5.48 -35.53 -25.75
CA VAL A 204 6.50 -35.22 -24.74
C VAL A 204 6.87 -36.49 -23.98
N GLU A 205 8.16 -36.83 -23.97
CA GLU A 205 8.71 -38.03 -23.34
C GLU A 205 9.60 -37.71 -22.14
N ALA A 206 9.92 -38.75 -21.35
CA ALA A 206 10.75 -38.56 -20.17
C ALA A 206 11.68 -39.73 -19.85
N VAL A 207 12.82 -39.38 -19.24
CA VAL A 207 13.83 -40.31 -18.73
C VAL A 207 14.07 -39.97 -17.26
N ASP A 208 13.49 -40.73 -16.31
CA ASP A 208 13.78 -40.53 -14.87
C ASP A 208 15.16 -41.11 -14.48
N GLU A 209 16.20 -40.64 -15.16
CA GLU A 209 17.59 -40.73 -14.74
C GLU A 209 18.11 -39.35 -14.34
N GLY A 210 19.00 -39.30 -13.36
CA GLY A 210 19.59 -38.06 -12.84
C GLY A 210 20.73 -37.54 -13.71
N LEU A 211 20.48 -37.33 -15.01
CA LEU A 211 21.51 -37.04 -16.01
C LEU A 211 22.16 -35.66 -15.80
N TYR A 212 21.37 -34.64 -15.50
CA TYR A 212 21.89 -33.28 -15.28
C TYR A 212 22.36 -33.04 -13.83
N GLN A 213 23.46 -32.29 -13.63
CA GLN A 213 24.12 -32.11 -12.32
C GLN A 213 24.00 -30.67 -11.76
N TYR A 214 22.78 -30.29 -11.38
CA TYR A 214 22.42 -28.94 -10.89
C TYR A 214 23.16 -28.51 -9.59
N ARG A 215 23.96 -27.45 -9.64
CA ARG A 215 24.80 -26.94 -8.55
C ARG A 215 24.01 -26.08 -7.56
N VAL A 216 23.89 -26.58 -6.33
CA VAL A 216 23.31 -25.85 -5.20
C VAL A 216 24.39 -25.38 -4.23
N GLY A 217 24.38 -24.09 -3.91
CA GLY A 217 25.25 -23.50 -2.89
C GLY A 217 25.76 -22.11 -3.21
N ARG A 218 25.92 -21.77 -4.50
CA ARG A 218 26.49 -20.49 -4.99
C ARG A 218 25.92 -19.26 -4.23
N PRO A 219 26.76 -18.35 -3.70
CA PRO A 219 26.30 -17.12 -3.04
C PRO A 219 25.71 -16.09 -4.03
N ASP A 220 26.10 -16.20 -5.30
CA ASP A 220 25.86 -15.21 -6.36
C ASP A 220 24.73 -15.58 -7.32
N ALA A 221 24.21 -16.80 -7.20
CA ALA A 221 23.05 -17.27 -7.98
C ALA A 221 21.88 -16.27 -7.90
N ILE A 222 21.48 -15.75 -9.06
CA ILE A 222 20.57 -14.62 -9.24
C ILE A 222 19.27 -14.83 -8.45
N THR A 223 18.74 -16.06 -8.48
CA THR A 223 17.48 -16.46 -7.81
C THR A 223 17.51 -16.43 -6.28
N ARG A 224 18.67 -16.20 -5.63
CA ARG A 224 18.81 -16.12 -4.16
C ARG A 224 18.77 -14.70 -3.59
N ARG A 225 18.83 -13.67 -4.44
CA ARG A 225 18.87 -12.26 -4.02
C ARG A 225 17.47 -11.64 -4.17
N ALA A 226 17.04 -10.84 -3.20
CA ALA A 226 15.75 -10.14 -3.23
C ALA A 226 15.78 -8.88 -4.11
N ASP A 227 16.24 -9.07 -5.35
CA ASP A 227 16.39 -8.06 -6.42
C ASP A 227 15.04 -7.42 -6.80
N PRO A 228 15.00 -6.21 -7.42
CA PRO A 228 13.77 -5.69 -8.00
C PRO A 228 13.13 -6.64 -9.04
N ARG A 229 13.95 -7.33 -9.85
CA ARG A 229 13.48 -8.30 -10.88
C ARG A 229 12.84 -9.56 -10.33
N ILE A 230 12.74 -9.71 -9.01
CA ILE A 230 11.94 -10.80 -8.43
C ILE A 230 10.43 -10.63 -8.71
N TYR A 231 9.98 -9.46 -9.16
CA TYR A 231 8.60 -9.22 -9.61
C TYR A 231 8.31 -9.75 -11.02
N ASP A 232 9.33 -9.99 -11.86
CA ASP A 232 9.20 -10.53 -13.21
C ASP A 232 8.52 -11.92 -13.22
N ILE A 233 8.47 -12.59 -12.06
CA ILE A 233 7.72 -13.82 -11.83
C ILE A 233 6.21 -13.67 -12.04
N PHE A 234 5.65 -12.46 -11.86
CA PHE A 234 4.23 -12.19 -12.13
C PHE A 234 3.99 -12.12 -13.64
N ASP A 235 4.82 -11.38 -14.37
CA ASP A 235 4.84 -11.35 -15.83
C ASP A 235 5.04 -12.75 -16.42
N SER A 236 5.89 -13.57 -15.79
CA SER A 236 6.13 -14.96 -16.16
C SER A 236 4.89 -15.85 -15.96
N CYS A 237 4.21 -15.70 -14.81
CA CYS A 237 2.94 -16.38 -14.57
C CYS A 237 1.86 -15.97 -15.58
N GLU A 238 1.82 -14.68 -15.95
CA GLU A 238 0.86 -14.19 -16.94
C GLU A 238 1.20 -14.65 -18.36
N SER A 239 2.49 -14.69 -18.74
CA SER A 239 2.93 -15.22 -20.03
C SER A 239 2.49 -16.69 -20.23
N PHE A 240 2.73 -17.58 -19.27
CA PHE A 240 2.24 -18.96 -19.42
C PHE A 240 0.71 -19.06 -19.25
N ARG A 241 0.07 -18.26 -18.38
CA ARG A 241 -1.40 -18.26 -18.25
C ARG A 241 -2.08 -17.90 -19.57
N VAL A 242 -1.60 -16.89 -20.27
CA VAL A 242 -2.09 -16.52 -21.61
C VAL A 242 -1.78 -17.62 -22.63
N SER A 243 -0.52 -18.04 -22.73
CA SER A 243 -0.07 -19.06 -23.71
C SER A 243 -0.78 -20.41 -23.58
N LEU A 244 -1.18 -20.81 -22.37
CA LEU A 244 -1.84 -22.08 -22.08
C LEU A 244 -3.38 -21.99 -22.12
N SER A 245 -3.95 -20.79 -21.97
CA SER A 245 -5.42 -20.61 -21.90
C SER A 245 -6.18 -20.96 -23.18
N SER A 246 -5.50 -21.17 -24.31
CA SER A 246 -6.09 -21.64 -25.57
C SER A 246 -6.18 -23.16 -25.68
N ILE A 247 -5.78 -23.91 -24.65
CA ILE A 247 -5.78 -25.39 -24.64
C ILE A 247 -6.83 -25.84 -23.63
N GLU A 248 -7.92 -26.41 -24.14
CA GLU A 248 -9.15 -26.68 -23.38
C GLU A 248 -8.90 -27.56 -22.14
N SER A 249 -8.28 -28.72 -22.31
CA SER A 249 -7.95 -29.62 -21.19
C SER A 249 -7.01 -28.99 -20.15
N VAL A 250 -6.12 -28.08 -20.56
CA VAL A 250 -5.26 -27.32 -19.64
C VAL A 250 -6.06 -26.27 -18.88
N ALA A 251 -7.05 -25.65 -19.52
CA ALA A 251 -7.97 -24.67 -18.92
C ALA A 251 -8.98 -25.30 -17.94
N GLU A 252 -9.43 -26.52 -18.19
CA GLU A 252 -10.29 -27.29 -17.29
C GLU A 252 -9.52 -27.87 -16.08
N SER A 253 -8.22 -28.18 -16.25
CA SER A 253 -7.36 -28.69 -15.19
C SER A 253 -6.96 -27.61 -14.15
N ASP A 254 -6.54 -28.02 -12.95
CA ASP A 254 -5.90 -27.11 -11.99
C ASP A 254 -4.38 -26.92 -12.25
N VAL A 255 -3.84 -27.39 -13.39
CA VAL A 255 -2.38 -27.40 -13.62
C VAL A 255 -1.79 -25.99 -13.65
N MET A 256 -2.48 -25.02 -14.27
CA MET A 256 -2.06 -23.62 -14.28
C MET A 256 -1.99 -23.02 -12.87
N GLU A 257 -2.94 -23.38 -11.98
CA GLU A 257 -2.86 -23.00 -10.57
C GLU A 257 -1.62 -23.61 -9.92
N ARG A 258 -1.40 -24.92 -10.08
CA ARG A 258 -0.26 -25.63 -9.49
C ARG A 258 1.08 -25.05 -9.94
N LEU A 259 1.20 -24.66 -11.21
CA LEU A 259 2.35 -23.95 -11.77
C LEU A 259 2.55 -22.58 -11.10
N ALA A 260 1.56 -21.68 -11.17
CA ALA A 260 1.65 -20.32 -10.63
C ALA A 260 1.90 -20.32 -9.11
N ARG A 261 1.13 -21.12 -8.38
CA ARG A 261 1.27 -21.35 -6.93
C ARG A 261 2.67 -21.81 -6.55
N THR A 262 3.27 -22.70 -7.35
CA THR A 262 4.61 -23.22 -7.06
C THR A 262 5.68 -22.17 -7.30
N HIS A 263 5.63 -21.48 -8.44
CA HIS A 263 6.60 -20.45 -8.81
C HIS A 263 6.58 -19.25 -7.85
N LEU A 264 5.40 -18.70 -7.58
CA LEU A 264 5.20 -17.55 -6.69
C LEU A 264 5.56 -17.87 -5.23
N LEU A 265 5.08 -19.00 -4.69
CA LEU A 265 5.38 -19.36 -3.29
C LEU A 265 6.86 -19.75 -3.09
N ALA A 266 7.54 -20.25 -4.12
CA ALA A 266 8.99 -20.51 -4.09
C ALA A 266 9.84 -19.23 -3.98
N ARG A 267 9.32 -18.04 -4.36
CA ARG A 267 10.02 -16.76 -4.17
C ARG A 267 9.90 -16.20 -2.74
N LEU A 268 8.88 -16.58 -1.96
CA LEU A 268 8.68 -16.03 -0.61
C LEU A 268 9.89 -16.23 0.34
N PRO A 269 10.58 -17.40 0.37
CA PRO A 269 11.82 -17.56 1.16
C PRO A 269 12.95 -16.60 0.74
N VAL A 270 13.06 -16.25 -0.54
CA VAL A 270 14.07 -15.32 -1.06
C VAL A 270 13.85 -13.92 -0.47
N MET A 271 12.59 -13.50 -0.30
CA MET A 271 12.24 -12.23 0.33
C MET A 271 12.66 -12.11 1.81
N ARG A 272 13.27 -13.14 2.41
CA ARG A 272 13.98 -13.04 3.70
C ARG A 272 15.33 -12.32 3.59
N THR A 273 15.99 -12.33 2.43
CA THR A 273 17.29 -11.67 2.21
C THR A 273 17.15 -10.17 1.89
N SER A 274 15.92 -9.67 1.72
CA SER A 274 15.70 -8.26 1.39
C SER A 274 16.04 -7.34 2.57
N LYS A 275 16.99 -6.42 2.34
CA LYS A 275 17.27 -5.27 3.22
C LYS A 275 16.06 -4.35 3.43
N SER A 276 14.98 -4.54 2.67
CA SER A 276 13.73 -3.78 2.77
C SER A 276 12.56 -4.69 3.21
N PRO A 277 12.21 -4.73 4.50
CA PRO A 277 11.00 -5.42 4.98
C PRO A 277 9.75 -4.96 4.23
N LEU A 278 9.73 -3.69 3.83
CA LEU A 278 8.74 -3.01 3.01
C LEU A 278 8.51 -3.75 1.67
N ARG A 279 9.60 -4.08 0.96
CA ARG A 279 9.56 -4.85 -0.30
C ARG A 279 9.04 -6.27 -0.07
N SER A 280 9.51 -6.95 0.97
CA SER A 280 9.08 -8.31 1.32
C SER A 280 7.59 -8.40 1.67
N ALA A 281 7.07 -7.42 2.42
CA ALA A 281 5.67 -7.36 2.80
C ALA A 281 4.76 -7.09 1.60
N ARG A 282 5.16 -6.18 0.70
CA ARG A 282 4.47 -5.95 -0.56
C ARG A 282 4.48 -7.21 -1.43
N PHE A 283 5.64 -7.77 -1.73
CA PHE A 283 5.74 -8.97 -2.58
C PHE A 283 4.91 -10.13 -2.04
N THR A 284 4.94 -10.37 -0.72
CA THR A 284 4.11 -11.41 -0.07
C THR A 284 2.61 -11.14 -0.21
N ARG A 285 2.17 -9.87 -0.16
CA ARG A 285 0.77 -9.50 -0.40
C ARG A 285 0.41 -9.72 -1.87
N ASP A 286 1.25 -9.25 -2.78
CA ASP A 286 1.00 -9.24 -4.22
C ASP A 286 0.97 -10.69 -4.76
N VAL A 287 1.80 -11.60 -4.21
CA VAL A 287 1.74 -13.06 -4.45
C VAL A 287 0.39 -13.67 -4.06
N PHE A 288 -0.13 -13.35 -2.87
CA PHE A 288 -1.42 -13.90 -2.45
C PHE A 288 -2.59 -13.24 -3.18
N ALA A 289 -2.50 -11.95 -3.53
CA ALA A 289 -3.50 -11.26 -4.35
C ALA A 289 -3.63 -11.92 -5.73
N TYR A 290 -2.53 -12.11 -6.46
CA TYR A 290 -2.54 -12.78 -7.77
C TYR A 290 -3.18 -14.18 -7.71
N LEU A 291 -2.87 -14.98 -6.69
CA LEU A 291 -3.46 -16.30 -6.52
C LEU A 291 -4.95 -16.24 -6.10
N ASP A 292 -5.32 -15.33 -5.19
CA ASP A 292 -6.71 -15.13 -4.76
C ASP A 292 -7.59 -14.50 -5.89
N GLU A 293 -6.98 -13.84 -6.88
CA GLU A 293 -7.61 -13.16 -8.04
C GLU A 293 -7.77 -14.08 -9.26
N HIS A 294 -6.69 -14.71 -9.72
CA HIS A 294 -6.72 -15.55 -10.93
C HIS A 294 -7.12 -17.00 -10.68
N TYR A 295 -7.01 -17.50 -9.43
CA TYR A 295 -7.27 -18.90 -9.10
C TYR A 295 -8.11 -19.05 -7.82
N PRO A 296 -9.37 -18.56 -7.80
CA PRO A 296 -10.25 -18.68 -6.65
C PRO A 296 -10.35 -20.15 -6.19
N GLY A 297 -10.13 -20.39 -4.89
CA GLY A 297 -10.10 -21.73 -4.31
C GLY A 297 -8.73 -22.39 -4.16
N TRP A 298 -7.64 -21.86 -4.75
CA TRP A 298 -6.27 -22.43 -4.63
C TRP A 298 -5.86 -22.78 -3.19
N GLY A 299 -6.37 -22.00 -2.22
CA GLY A 299 -6.07 -22.13 -0.80
C GLY A 299 -6.71 -23.32 -0.08
N SER A 300 -7.70 -24.00 -0.67
CA SER A 300 -8.23 -25.28 -0.17
C SER A 300 -7.43 -26.46 -0.73
N ARG A 301 -7.07 -26.40 -2.02
CA ARG A 301 -6.17 -27.35 -2.71
C ARG A 301 -4.73 -27.31 -2.16
N TYR A 302 -4.34 -26.25 -1.45
CA TYR A 302 -3.03 -26.10 -0.82
C TYR A 302 -2.96 -26.76 0.58
N ASP A 303 -2.62 -28.05 0.59
CA ASP A 303 -2.08 -28.87 1.70
C ASP A 303 -2.35 -28.35 3.14
N ARG A 304 -3.22 -29.06 3.86
CA ARG A 304 -3.63 -28.78 5.25
C ARG A 304 -2.43 -28.55 6.19
N GLY A 305 -1.31 -29.25 6.02
CA GLY A 305 -0.09 -29.07 6.82
C GLY A 305 0.70 -27.80 6.47
N ARG A 306 0.72 -27.39 5.20
CA ARG A 306 1.44 -26.19 4.72
C ARG A 306 0.66 -24.89 4.86
N GLN A 307 -0.64 -24.92 5.19
CA GLN A 307 -1.38 -23.71 5.57
C GLN A 307 -0.68 -22.91 6.69
N SER A 308 0.06 -23.59 7.57
CA SER A 308 0.98 -22.99 8.56
C SER A 308 1.90 -21.91 7.95
N ARG A 309 2.42 -22.13 6.74
CA ARG A 309 3.27 -21.18 5.99
C ARG A 309 2.46 -20.03 5.39
N ARG A 310 1.25 -20.26 4.86
CA ARG A 310 0.33 -19.17 4.43
C ARG A 310 0.02 -18.26 5.63
N ARG A 311 -0.33 -18.85 6.78
CA ARG A 311 -0.58 -18.15 8.06
C ARG A 311 0.67 -17.40 8.56
N TYR A 312 1.87 -18.00 8.51
CA TYR A 312 3.13 -17.35 8.90
C TYR A 312 3.46 -16.15 8.01
N TRP A 313 3.42 -16.32 6.70
CA TRP A 313 3.72 -15.25 5.74
C TRP A 313 2.68 -14.14 5.79
N ALA A 314 1.38 -14.48 5.86
CA ALA A 314 0.33 -13.50 6.08
C ALA A 314 0.46 -12.75 7.42
N ARG A 315 0.94 -13.39 8.49
CA ARG A 315 1.27 -12.72 9.78
C ARG A 315 2.45 -11.75 9.61
N ARG A 316 3.52 -12.14 8.88
CA ARG A 316 4.72 -11.32 8.67
C ARG A 316 4.47 -10.15 7.72
N SER A 317 3.77 -10.38 6.60
CA SER A 317 3.33 -9.33 5.69
C SER A 317 2.27 -8.42 6.34
N SER A 318 1.35 -8.94 7.15
CA SER A 318 0.45 -8.11 7.96
C SER A 318 1.23 -7.23 8.94
N GLY A 319 2.19 -7.79 9.69
CA GLY A 319 2.96 -7.03 10.69
C GLY A 319 3.78 -5.90 10.08
N ILE A 320 4.40 -6.14 8.92
CA ILE A 320 5.21 -5.14 8.23
C ILE A 320 4.34 -4.21 7.36
N ALA A 321 3.26 -4.66 6.74
CA ALA A 321 2.29 -3.77 6.11
C ALA A 321 1.63 -2.84 7.15
N VAL A 322 1.37 -3.31 8.38
CA VAL A 322 0.96 -2.47 9.51
C VAL A 322 2.09 -1.54 9.99
N ALA A 323 3.37 -1.80 9.68
CA ALA A 323 4.44 -0.83 9.86
C ALA A 323 4.56 0.17 8.67
N VAL A 324 4.05 -0.16 7.48
CA VAL A 324 4.41 0.47 6.19
C VAL A 324 3.26 1.24 5.54
N SER A 325 2.07 0.64 5.51
CA SER A 325 0.80 1.37 5.42
C SER A 325 0.60 2.29 6.62
N PHE A 326 1.47 2.21 7.64
CA PHE A 326 1.65 3.22 8.66
C PHE A 326 2.83 4.13 8.36
N ALA A 327 3.98 3.66 7.87
CA ALA A 327 5.08 4.54 7.48
C ALA A 327 4.65 5.69 6.54
N ARG A 328 3.71 5.49 5.61
CA ARG A 328 3.21 6.57 4.74
C ARG A 328 2.26 7.57 5.46
N PRO A 329 1.18 7.14 6.16
CA PRO A 329 0.38 8.02 7.02
C PRO A 329 1.17 8.65 8.17
N VAL A 330 2.05 7.91 8.85
CA VAL A 330 2.94 8.41 9.91
C VAL A 330 4.00 9.35 9.33
N GLN A 331 4.55 9.15 8.14
CA GLN A 331 5.35 10.20 7.48
C GLN A 331 4.49 11.41 7.10
N ARG A 332 3.22 11.25 6.73
CA ARG A 332 2.29 12.38 6.52
C ARG A 332 1.88 13.06 7.84
N VAL A 333 1.80 12.34 8.96
CA VAL A 333 1.39 12.86 10.30
C VAL A 333 2.58 13.35 11.11
N ILE A 334 3.81 12.89 10.84
CA ILE A 334 5.05 13.56 11.24
C ILE A 334 5.20 14.81 10.39
N ARG A 335 5.07 14.75 9.06
CA ARG A 335 5.14 15.97 8.21
C ARG A 335 4.01 16.96 8.47
N SER A 336 2.78 16.54 8.82
CA SER A 336 1.68 17.44 9.18
C SER A 336 1.67 17.81 10.67
N GLY A 337 2.21 16.97 11.55
CA GLY A 337 2.44 17.24 12.97
C GLY A 337 3.52 18.29 13.15
N TYR A 338 4.68 18.11 12.53
CA TYR A 338 5.78 19.07 12.48
C TYR A 338 5.33 20.40 11.85
N ARG A 339 4.49 20.36 10.80
CA ARG A 339 3.84 21.55 10.21
C ARG A 339 2.79 22.20 11.11
N ARG A 340 2.05 21.47 11.96
CA ARG A 340 1.09 22.08 12.91
C ARG A 340 1.79 22.63 14.15
N LEU A 341 2.78 21.92 14.69
CA LEU A 341 3.54 22.30 15.89
C LEU A 341 4.35 23.60 15.72
N THR A 342 4.86 23.84 14.52
CA THR A 342 5.54 25.10 14.18
C THR A 342 4.59 26.22 13.75
N SER A 343 3.28 25.96 13.62
CA SER A 343 2.39 26.85 12.86
C SER A 343 1.94 28.16 13.54
N PRO A 344 1.86 28.34 14.88
CA PRO A 344 1.54 29.64 15.44
C PRO A 344 2.76 30.56 15.43
N ILE A 345 3.83 30.15 16.13
CA ILE A 345 5.05 30.95 16.35
C ILE A 345 5.75 31.28 15.02
N ARG A 346 5.76 30.35 14.06
CA ARG A 346 6.47 30.57 12.80
C ARG A 346 5.66 31.34 11.75
N ARG A 347 4.32 31.37 11.80
CA ARG A 347 3.48 32.06 10.79
C ARG A 347 3.79 33.57 10.72
N ARG A 348 3.80 34.27 11.86
CA ARG A 348 4.23 35.68 11.94
C ARG A 348 5.65 35.91 11.41
N SER A 349 6.56 34.94 11.59
CA SER A 349 7.96 35.08 11.15
C SER A 349 8.22 34.71 9.68
N ASP A 350 7.35 33.93 9.04
CA ASP A 350 7.57 33.39 7.70
C ASP A 350 6.71 34.08 6.62
N SER A 351 5.55 34.69 6.95
CA SER A 351 4.95 35.70 6.06
C SER A 351 5.88 36.90 5.99
N MET A 352 6.20 37.53 7.13
CA MET A 352 7.05 38.71 7.20
C MET A 352 8.41 38.51 6.50
N ARG A 353 8.95 37.28 6.46
CA ARG A 353 10.16 36.94 5.66
C ARG A 353 9.91 36.60 4.20
N ALA A 354 8.71 36.19 3.78
CA ALA A 354 8.31 36.16 2.37
C ALA A 354 8.07 37.58 1.83
N ASP A 355 7.34 38.40 2.59
CA ASP A 355 6.94 39.76 2.25
C ASP A 355 8.19 40.67 2.14
N LEU A 356 9.12 40.58 3.12
CA LEU A 356 10.43 41.23 3.04
C LEU A 356 11.29 40.75 1.85
N ARG A 357 11.15 39.49 1.40
CA ARG A 357 11.90 38.96 0.23
C ARG A 357 11.33 39.47 -1.09
N THR A 358 10.01 39.52 -1.23
CA THR A 358 9.34 40.13 -2.39
C THR A 358 9.69 41.62 -2.47
N ALA A 359 9.60 42.34 -1.34
CA ALA A 359 10.01 43.75 -1.25
C ALA A 359 11.52 43.97 -1.47
N ALA A 360 12.38 42.99 -1.16
CA ALA A 360 13.82 43.05 -1.46
C ALA A 360 14.14 42.75 -2.93
N ALA A 361 13.35 41.91 -3.62
CA ALA A 361 13.45 41.70 -5.06
C ALA A 361 12.97 42.94 -5.83
N LEU A 362 11.83 43.51 -5.42
CA LEU A 362 11.30 44.77 -5.94
C LEU A 362 12.34 45.90 -5.90
N ARG A 363 12.93 46.17 -4.74
CA ARG A 363 13.99 47.19 -4.54
C ARG A 363 15.35 46.84 -5.16
N ARG A 364 15.44 45.80 -5.99
CA ARG A 364 16.56 45.52 -6.90
C ARG A 364 16.19 45.75 -8.35
N VAL A 365 14.97 45.37 -8.76
CA VAL A 365 14.47 45.65 -10.12
C VAL A 365 14.22 47.14 -10.32
N ASP A 366 13.60 47.82 -9.35
CA ASP A 366 13.44 49.29 -9.33
C ASP A 366 14.79 50.01 -9.51
N ARG A 367 15.81 49.63 -8.72
CA ARG A 367 17.16 50.18 -8.87
C ARG A 367 17.82 49.83 -10.19
N ALA A 368 17.63 48.63 -10.74
CA ALA A 368 18.24 48.24 -12.01
C ALA A 368 17.66 49.04 -13.19
N LEU A 369 16.35 49.23 -13.23
CA LEU A 369 15.69 50.01 -14.29
C LEU A 369 15.99 51.50 -14.15
N ARG A 370 15.97 52.07 -12.93
CA ARG A 370 16.39 53.46 -12.69
C ARG A 370 17.86 53.73 -13.01
N ALA A 371 18.77 52.81 -12.67
CA ALA A 371 20.19 52.96 -12.97
C ALA A 371 20.51 52.86 -14.47
N ALA A 372 19.62 52.27 -15.26
CA ALA A 372 19.66 52.26 -16.72
C ALA A 372 18.80 53.40 -17.35
N SER A 373 18.26 54.31 -16.54
CA SER A 373 17.34 55.39 -16.97
C SER A 373 16.06 54.93 -17.69
N ILE A 374 15.66 53.66 -17.55
CA ILE A 374 14.49 53.07 -18.22
C ILE A 374 13.21 53.46 -17.44
N PRO A 375 12.27 54.23 -18.03
CA PRO A 375 11.01 54.57 -17.37
C PRO A 375 10.03 53.39 -17.41
N TYR A 376 9.38 53.12 -16.28
CA TYR A 376 8.49 51.97 -16.11
C TYR A 376 7.39 52.26 -15.07
N THR A 377 6.30 51.51 -15.14
CA THR A 377 5.25 51.45 -14.12
C THR A 377 5.19 50.06 -13.48
N LEU A 378 4.67 50.01 -12.26
CA LEU A 378 4.70 48.83 -11.39
C LEU A 378 3.34 48.66 -10.72
N ASP A 379 2.61 47.63 -11.08
CA ASP A 379 1.31 47.33 -10.46
C ASP A 379 1.51 46.48 -9.19
N LEU A 380 1.18 47.07 -8.03
CA LEU A 380 1.23 46.45 -6.72
C LEU A 380 -0.15 46.00 -6.20
N SER A 381 -1.25 46.28 -6.91
CA SER A 381 -2.61 45.92 -6.48
C SER A 381 -2.77 44.40 -6.24
N SER A 382 -2.06 43.59 -7.02
CA SER A 382 -1.98 42.13 -6.89
C SER A 382 -1.30 41.62 -5.62
N LEU A 383 -0.58 42.49 -4.88
CA LEU A 383 -0.04 42.20 -3.55
C LEU A 383 -1.00 42.62 -2.42
N GLU A 384 -1.78 43.68 -2.61
CA GLU A 384 -2.69 44.21 -1.59
C GLU A 384 -3.99 43.38 -1.46
N GLN A 385 -4.46 42.75 -2.53
CA GLN A 385 -5.65 41.88 -2.50
C GLN A 385 -5.43 40.50 -1.82
N ALA A 386 -4.22 40.22 -1.33
CA ALA A 386 -3.81 38.91 -0.83
C ALA A 386 -4.26 38.60 0.62
N ASN A 387 -5.57 38.65 0.88
CA ASN A 387 -6.15 38.30 2.18
C ASN A 387 -5.87 36.84 2.63
N GLU A 388 -5.89 36.62 3.95
CA GLU A 388 -5.20 35.55 4.72
C GLU A 388 -5.32 34.07 4.27
N HIS A 389 -6.17 33.73 3.29
CA HIS A 389 -6.46 32.34 2.91
C HIS A 389 -6.03 31.96 1.49
N GLN A 390 -5.58 32.90 0.66
CA GLN A 390 -4.95 32.57 -0.61
C GLN A 390 -3.44 32.41 -0.47
N ARG A 391 -2.84 31.49 -1.24
CA ARG A 391 -1.38 31.44 -1.37
C ARG A 391 -0.94 32.50 -2.37
N LEU A 392 0.03 33.32 -1.98
CA LEU A 392 0.82 34.13 -2.92
C LEU A 392 1.57 33.25 -3.92
N SER A 393 0.89 32.90 -5.03
CA SER A 393 1.54 32.78 -6.34
C SER A 393 1.64 34.18 -6.94
N GLY A 394 2.30 35.10 -6.22
CA GLY A 394 2.43 36.50 -6.59
C GLY A 394 3.08 36.62 -7.95
N ARG A 395 2.28 37.07 -8.92
CA ARG A 395 2.68 37.30 -10.31
C ARG A 395 2.93 38.78 -10.44
N LEU A 396 4.16 39.20 -10.20
CA LEU A 396 4.51 40.61 -10.28
C LEU A 396 4.56 41.03 -11.75
N GLU A 397 3.78 42.05 -12.11
CA GLU A 397 3.78 42.62 -13.45
C GLU A 397 4.48 43.99 -13.45
N ILE A 398 5.45 44.14 -14.35
CA ILE A 398 6.20 45.38 -14.56
C ILE A 398 6.01 45.79 -16.01
N ALA A 399 5.57 47.03 -16.26
CA ALA A 399 5.36 47.56 -17.59
C ALA A 399 6.42 48.64 -17.89
N VAL A 400 7.33 48.35 -18.82
CA VAL A 400 8.27 49.35 -19.33
C VAL A 400 7.54 50.20 -20.38
N LEU A 401 7.74 51.52 -20.32
CA LEU A 401 7.12 52.51 -21.20
C LEU A 401 7.88 52.60 -22.55
N PRO A 402 7.40 53.38 -23.55
CA PRO A 402 8.14 53.66 -24.78
C PRO A 402 9.28 54.66 -24.56
N GLY A 403 10.32 54.60 -25.41
CA GLY A 403 11.41 55.59 -25.47
C GLY A 403 12.65 55.06 -26.22
N GLU A 404 13.67 55.90 -26.35
CA GLU A 404 14.93 55.60 -27.05
C GLU A 404 15.85 54.68 -26.22
N TYR A 405 15.54 53.38 -26.19
CA TYR A 405 16.39 52.34 -25.58
C TYR A 405 16.09 50.97 -26.18
N GLU A 406 17.13 50.15 -26.39
CA GLU A 406 16.95 48.84 -26.99
C GLU A 406 16.50 47.78 -25.98
N LEU A 407 15.79 46.77 -26.49
CA LEU A 407 15.31 45.67 -25.68
C LEU A 407 16.45 44.80 -25.11
N GLY A 408 17.66 44.91 -25.71
CA GLY A 408 18.90 44.37 -25.17
C GLY A 408 19.24 44.95 -23.79
N ASP A 409 19.07 46.25 -23.59
CA ASP A 409 19.49 46.99 -22.38
C ASP A 409 18.66 46.58 -21.16
N VAL A 410 17.34 46.46 -21.33
CA VAL A 410 16.42 45.90 -20.32
C VAL A 410 16.89 44.51 -19.88
N SER A 411 17.31 43.67 -20.83
CA SER A 411 17.83 42.33 -20.56
C SER A 411 19.21 42.36 -19.87
N ILE A 412 20.09 43.31 -20.20
CA ILE A 412 21.41 43.45 -19.58
C ILE A 412 21.27 43.91 -18.12
N ALA A 413 20.50 44.96 -17.85
CA ALA A 413 20.26 45.50 -16.50
C ALA A 413 19.66 44.44 -15.55
N LEU A 414 18.70 43.64 -16.03
CA LEU A 414 18.08 42.56 -15.24
C LEU A 414 19.03 41.36 -15.03
N ARG A 415 19.89 41.02 -16.01
CA ARG A 415 20.91 39.97 -15.85
C ARG A 415 21.97 40.31 -14.81
N GLN A 416 22.38 41.58 -14.70
CA GLN A 416 23.31 42.03 -13.66
C GLN A 416 22.76 41.77 -12.24
N GLN A 417 21.43 41.85 -12.05
CA GLN A 417 20.75 41.47 -10.81
C GLN A 417 20.36 39.98 -10.71
N ARG A 418 20.94 39.12 -11.56
CA ARG A 418 20.75 37.66 -11.64
C ARG A 418 19.36 37.18 -12.08
N PHE A 419 18.56 38.01 -12.77
CA PHE A 419 17.33 37.56 -13.43
C PHE A 419 17.63 37.06 -14.86
N ARG A 420 17.07 35.91 -15.26
CA ARG A 420 17.29 35.32 -16.59
C ARG A 420 15.98 35.17 -17.38
N LEU A 421 16.02 35.60 -18.64
CA LEU A 421 14.91 35.51 -19.59
C LEU A 421 14.62 34.05 -19.97
N ILE A 422 13.33 33.67 -19.92
CA ILE A 422 12.81 32.37 -20.38
C ILE A 422 12.29 32.46 -21.83
N ARG A 423 11.61 33.56 -22.15
CA ARG A 423 10.81 33.73 -23.37
C ARG A 423 10.72 35.19 -23.78
N SER A 424 10.81 35.40 -25.08
CA SER A 424 10.45 36.61 -25.81
C SER A 424 9.37 36.27 -26.85
N TYR A 425 8.60 37.26 -27.28
CA TYR A 425 7.68 37.17 -28.41
C TYR A 425 7.63 38.52 -29.13
N VAL A 426 8.10 38.57 -30.37
CA VAL A 426 7.82 39.64 -31.34
C VAL A 426 6.72 39.15 -32.27
N HIS A 427 5.90 40.04 -32.82
CA HIS A 427 4.85 39.71 -33.77
C HIS A 427 5.12 40.50 -35.05
N ASP A 428 5.68 39.84 -36.06
CA ASP A 428 5.14 39.82 -37.43
C ASP A 428 5.95 38.86 -38.33
N ASP A 429 5.25 38.33 -39.33
CA ASP A 429 5.68 37.54 -40.50
C ASP A 429 7.13 37.02 -40.61
N ARG A 430 7.43 35.96 -39.86
CA ARG A 430 7.65 34.60 -40.43
C ARG A 430 7.83 33.52 -39.35
N CYS A 431 7.60 32.26 -39.74
CA CYS A 431 7.59 31.11 -38.83
C CYS A 431 9.02 30.63 -38.45
N PHE A 432 9.23 30.22 -37.20
CA PHE A 432 9.98 28.99 -36.85
C PHE A 432 9.70 28.56 -35.41
N ALA A 433 9.67 27.25 -35.15
CA ALA A 433 9.41 26.68 -33.83
C ALA A 433 10.62 25.91 -33.28
N GLN A 434 10.99 26.16 -32.01
CA GLN A 434 11.84 25.24 -31.24
C GLN A 434 11.34 25.04 -29.80
N ARG A 435 11.29 23.78 -29.37
CA ARG A 435 10.97 23.36 -27.99
C ARG A 435 12.27 23.03 -27.23
N TRP A 436 12.52 23.71 -26.12
CA TRP A 436 13.56 23.33 -25.16
C TRP A 436 12.93 22.99 -23.80
N ARG A 437 13.34 21.87 -23.17
CA ARG A 437 12.63 21.27 -22.02
C ARG A 437 13.59 20.72 -20.96
N VAL A 438 13.67 21.38 -19.79
CA VAL A 438 14.37 20.89 -18.58
C VAL A 438 13.54 21.21 -17.31
N ARG A 439 13.81 20.52 -16.21
CA ARG A 439 13.13 20.52 -14.88
C ARG A 439 14.25 20.26 -13.82
N ARG A 440 14.15 20.20 -12.47
CA ARG A 440 13.25 20.44 -11.30
C ARG A 440 14.23 20.35 -10.06
N ARG A 441 13.99 20.59 -8.75
CA ARG A 441 12.82 20.87 -7.86
C ARG A 441 13.35 21.03 -6.41
N PHE A 442 13.20 22.19 -5.77
CA PHE A 442 12.75 22.31 -4.35
C PHE A 442 12.35 23.76 -4.00
N LEU A 443 11.54 23.92 -2.94
CA LEU A 443 11.11 25.19 -2.29
C LEU A 443 10.68 26.38 -3.19
N GLY A 444 9.37 26.55 -3.35
CA GLY A 444 8.66 27.83 -3.60
C GLY A 444 9.29 28.85 -4.55
N ALA A 445 8.98 28.75 -5.84
CA ALA A 445 9.37 29.77 -6.83
C ALA A 445 8.32 30.88 -6.95
N THR A 446 8.76 32.14 -6.90
CA THR A 446 8.00 33.32 -7.35
C THR A 446 8.21 33.50 -8.87
N LEU A 447 7.22 34.02 -9.59
CA LEU A 447 7.31 34.34 -11.01
C LEU A 447 7.19 35.85 -11.21
N VAL A 448 8.11 36.43 -11.98
CA VAL A 448 8.07 37.85 -12.39
C VAL A 448 7.80 37.90 -13.88
N GLU A 449 6.82 38.70 -14.27
CA GLU A 449 6.43 38.95 -15.66
C GLU A 449 6.74 40.42 -16.01
N VAL A 450 7.40 40.63 -17.14
CA VAL A 450 7.78 41.96 -17.61
C VAL A 450 7.17 42.16 -18.99
N ARG A 451 6.37 43.20 -19.15
CA ARG A 451 5.73 43.56 -20.41
C ARG A 451 6.40 44.82 -20.96
N TYR A 452 6.65 44.80 -22.26
CA TYR A 452 7.14 45.95 -22.99
C TYR A 452 5.97 46.49 -23.83
N LEU A 453 5.68 47.78 -23.69
CA LEU A 453 4.66 48.47 -24.48
C LEU A 453 5.36 49.63 -25.20
N ALA A 454 5.79 49.36 -26.42
CA ALA A 454 6.07 50.41 -27.39
C ALA A 454 4.78 50.71 -28.18
N THR A 455 4.66 51.95 -28.62
CA THR A 455 3.71 52.41 -29.62
C THR A 455 4.45 53.42 -30.48
N GLU A 456 4.87 52.98 -31.67
CA GLU A 456 5.13 53.90 -32.78
C GLU A 456 3.81 54.58 -33.20
N PRO A 457 3.82 55.63 -34.05
CA PRO A 457 2.62 56.40 -34.39
C PRO A 457 1.52 55.64 -35.18
N ASP A 458 1.70 54.36 -35.54
CA ASP A 458 0.78 53.61 -36.41
C ASP A 458 -0.39 52.85 -35.71
N GLY A 459 -0.30 52.20 -34.54
CA GLY A 459 0.83 51.90 -33.65
C GLY A 459 0.84 50.42 -33.21
N SER A 460 1.12 49.51 -34.14
CA SER A 460 0.81 48.07 -34.05
C SER A 460 2.02 47.18 -33.74
N THR A 461 2.25 46.88 -32.45
CA THR A 461 2.83 45.60 -31.97
C THR A 461 2.77 45.54 -30.43
N LYS A 462 2.70 44.33 -29.82
CA LYS A 462 2.83 44.14 -28.36
C LYS A 462 3.72 42.96 -28.01
N THR A 463 4.74 43.21 -27.18
CA THR A 463 5.90 42.31 -27.01
C THR A 463 5.99 41.82 -25.56
N ARG A 464 5.91 40.50 -25.33
CA ARG A 464 5.79 39.90 -23.97
C ARG A 464 7.01 39.08 -23.55
N PHE A 465 7.44 39.21 -22.29
CA PHE A 465 8.62 38.54 -21.74
C PHE A 465 8.37 37.88 -20.37
N PHE A 466 9.11 36.79 -20.09
CA PHE A 466 8.97 36.00 -18.86
C PHE A 466 10.36 35.63 -18.30
N PHE A 467 10.56 35.66 -16.97
CA PHE A 467 11.86 35.46 -16.31
C PHE A 467 11.81 34.41 -15.17
N ARG A 468 12.87 33.58 -14.98
CA ARG A 468 12.93 32.53 -13.94
C ARG A 468 14.35 32.01 -13.62
N ASP A 469 14.54 31.60 -12.36
CA ASP A 469 15.74 30.96 -11.78
C ASP A 469 15.81 29.41 -11.98
N SER A 470 17.02 28.82 -11.97
CA SER A 470 17.31 27.53 -12.63
C SER A 470 18.17 26.50 -11.84
N GLY A 471 17.69 25.25 -11.76
CA GLY A 471 18.44 24.07 -11.28
C GLY A 471 17.68 22.73 -11.51
N GLY A 472 18.39 21.63 -11.83
CA GLY A 472 17.83 20.33 -12.26
C GLY A 472 18.03 19.14 -11.28
N ASN A 473 17.54 17.90 -11.52
CA ASN A 473 16.80 17.33 -12.66
C ASN A 473 15.67 16.33 -12.23
N ASP A 474 15.07 15.53 -13.14
CA ASP A 474 13.66 15.08 -13.01
C ASP A 474 13.19 13.75 -13.68
N GLY A 475 11.90 13.40 -13.48
CA GLY A 475 11.12 12.35 -14.17
C GLY A 475 9.66 12.76 -14.49
N VAL A 476 8.96 12.00 -15.34
CA VAL A 476 7.85 12.49 -16.20
C VAL A 476 6.46 11.88 -15.92
N ALA A 477 5.42 12.68 -16.18
CA ALA A 477 4.05 12.29 -16.58
C ALA A 477 3.41 13.52 -17.28
N ALA A 478 2.33 13.34 -18.04
CA ALA A 478 1.66 14.39 -18.83
C ALA A 478 0.12 14.29 -18.74
N ASN A 479 -0.57 15.33 -19.24
CA ASN A 479 -1.88 15.27 -19.91
C ASN A 479 -2.14 16.63 -20.59
N GLU A 480 -2.89 16.60 -21.69
CA GLU A 480 -3.36 17.76 -22.46
C GLU A 480 -4.90 17.72 -22.49
N GLY A 481 -5.58 18.86 -22.73
CA GLY A 481 -7.04 18.88 -22.91
C GLY A 481 -7.71 20.23 -22.57
N ALA A 482 -8.56 20.67 -23.50
CA ALA A 482 -9.53 21.78 -23.40
C ALA A 482 -9.00 23.19 -23.05
N VAL A 483 -9.01 24.07 -24.06
CA VAL A 483 -9.23 25.52 -23.91
C VAL A 483 -10.69 25.80 -24.29
N ALA A 484 -11.33 26.76 -23.62
CA ALA A 484 -12.60 27.33 -24.03
C ALA A 484 -12.45 28.86 -24.05
N GLU A 485 -13.03 29.50 -25.07
CA GLU A 485 -12.87 30.93 -25.31
C GLU A 485 -13.84 31.77 -24.48
N LEU A 486 -13.45 33.01 -24.18
CA LEU A 486 -14.28 34.01 -23.51
C LEU A 486 -14.42 35.23 -24.42
N HIS A 487 -15.64 35.45 -24.91
CA HIS A 487 -15.96 36.65 -25.68
C HIS A 487 -15.96 37.91 -24.80
N SER A 488 -15.59 39.04 -25.41
CA SER A 488 -15.51 40.35 -24.77
C SER A 488 -16.89 40.94 -24.47
N VAL A 489 -17.06 41.53 -23.29
CA VAL A 489 -18.19 42.41 -22.94
C VAL A 489 -17.63 43.78 -22.53
N ALA A 490 -18.27 44.85 -22.99
CA ALA A 490 -17.80 46.23 -22.85
C ALA A 490 -18.11 46.85 -21.46
N PRO A 491 -17.32 47.85 -21.00
CA PRO A 491 -17.49 48.46 -19.69
C PRO A 491 -18.60 49.52 -19.64
N ARG A 492 -19.36 49.58 -18.54
CA ARG A 492 -20.25 50.70 -18.17
C ARG A 492 -20.23 50.94 -16.64
N PRO A 493 -20.66 52.12 -16.15
CA PRO A 493 -19.83 52.90 -15.23
C PRO A 493 -20.18 52.80 -13.74
N VAL A 494 -19.30 53.39 -12.93
CA VAL A 494 -19.47 53.64 -11.49
C VAL A 494 -20.66 54.57 -11.22
N VAL A 495 -21.45 54.24 -10.20
CA VAL A 495 -22.41 55.15 -9.55
C VAL A 495 -22.23 55.06 -8.04
N ASP A 496 -22.12 56.20 -7.37
CA ASP A 496 -22.07 56.34 -5.91
C ASP A 496 -23.43 56.82 -5.39
N ARG A 497 -23.99 56.16 -4.36
CA ARG A 497 -24.63 56.82 -3.20
C ARG A 497 -25.03 55.87 -2.06
N ARG A 498 -25.35 56.50 -0.92
CA ARG A 498 -25.46 55.93 0.44
C ARG A 498 -26.85 55.36 0.78
N VAL A 499 -26.84 54.34 1.65
CA VAL A 499 -27.80 54.05 2.76
C VAL A 499 -29.29 53.86 2.46
N ALA A 500 -29.79 52.65 2.74
CA ALA A 500 -31.11 52.39 3.34
C ALA A 500 -31.12 50.99 4.03
N LEU A 501 -32.03 50.78 4.98
CA LEU A 501 -32.29 49.49 5.67
C LEU A 501 -33.70 48.99 5.32
N ALA A 502 -33.91 47.67 5.11
CA ALA A 502 -35.05 46.87 5.63
C ALA A 502 -35.27 45.51 4.92
N GLY A 503 -34.95 44.40 5.59
CA GLY A 503 -35.53 43.05 5.40
C GLY A 503 -35.43 42.35 4.02
N PRO A 504 -36.06 41.17 3.86
CA PRO A 504 -36.54 40.23 4.87
C PRO A 504 -35.77 38.88 4.85
N VAL A 505 -35.71 38.17 5.98
CA VAL A 505 -35.28 36.76 6.01
C VAL A 505 -36.50 35.85 6.09
N ARG A 506 -36.79 35.10 5.03
CA ARG A 506 -37.74 33.98 5.08
C ARG A 506 -37.03 32.77 5.67
N ALA A 507 -37.73 32.02 6.53
CA ALA A 507 -37.28 30.72 6.98
C ALA A 507 -37.22 29.72 5.79
N VAL A 508 -36.26 28.80 5.86
CA VAL A 508 -36.18 27.61 4.99
C VAL A 508 -36.13 26.41 5.92
N GLU A 509 -37.02 25.45 5.72
CA GLU A 509 -37.12 24.27 6.58
C GLU A 509 -35.92 23.32 6.39
N PRO A 510 -35.56 22.50 7.39
CA PRO A 510 -34.44 21.56 7.27
C PRO A 510 -34.74 20.47 6.24
N SER A 511 -33.93 20.38 5.19
CA SER A 511 -34.06 19.34 4.17
C SER A 511 -33.44 18.02 4.62
N ASP A 512 -34.08 16.90 4.26
CA ASP A 512 -33.60 15.53 4.49
C ASP A 512 -32.19 15.34 3.90
N PRO A 513 -31.17 14.98 4.70
CA PRO A 513 -29.79 14.81 4.21
C PRO A 513 -29.58 13.59 3.29
N PHE A 514 -30.60 12.75 3.02
CA PHE A 514 -30.43 11.48 2.29
C PHE A 514 -31.39 11.19 1.11
N ALA A 515 -32.13 12.17 0.58
CA ALA A 515 -33.08 11.95 -0.54
C ALA A 515 -32.69 12.59 -1.90
N ALA A 516 -32.26 11.76 -2.86
CA ALA A 516 -32.34 12.04 -4.30
C ALA A 516 -32.33 10.72 -5.11
N THR A 517 -33.19 10.58 -6.12
CA THR A 517 -33.58 9.28 -6.69
C THR A 517 -33.11 9.04 -8.14
N ARG A 518 -32.73 7.79 -8.46
CA ARG A 518 -33.49 6.92 -9.41
C ARG A 518 -32.86 5.54 -9.63
N THR A 519 -33.74 4.54 -9.68
CA THR A 519 -33.67 3.24 -10.38
C THR A 519 -32.31 2.58 -10.69
N ALA A 520 -32.12 1.38 -10.13
CA ALA A 520 -31.30 0.31 -10.73
C ALA A 520 -32.20 -0.93 -10.92
N PRO A 521 -31.98 -1.77 -11.95
CA PRO A 521 -32.81 -2.95 -12.21
C PRO A 521 -32.51 -4.09 -11.23
N ASP A 522 -33.48 -5.00 -11.05
CA ASP A 522 -33.33 -6.20 -10.25
C ASP A 522 -32.23 -7.14 -10.76
N PHE A 523 -31.47 -7.69 -9.82
CA PHE A 523 -30.80 -8.98 -10.01
C PHE A 523 -31.30 -9.93 -8.94
N ALA A 524 -31.92 -11.02 -9.38
CA ALA A 524 -32.57 -11.99 -8.51
C ALA A 524 -31.57 -12.67 -7.56
N ARG A 525 -32.04 -13.03 -6.36
CA ARG A 525 -31.28 -13.88 -5.44
C ARG A 525 -31.43 -15.35 -5.86
N PRO A 526 -30.33 -16.10 -6.03
CA PRO A 526 -30.32 -17.50 -5.62
C PRO A 526 -30.51 -17.58 -4.10
N ARG A 527 -31.16 -18.64 -3.62
CA ARG A 527 -31.22 -18.97 -2.18
C ARG A 527 -29.96 -19.76 -1.78
N ASP A 528 -30.02 -20.47 -0.67
CA ASP A 528 -29.08 -21.53 -0.27
C ASP A 528 -27.71 -21.04 0.24
N PHE A 529 -27.75 -20.36 1.39
CA PHE A 529 -26.56 -20.02 2.19
C PHE A 529 -26.61 -20.58 3.63
N GLU A 530 -27.45 -21.60 3.87
CA GLU A 530 -27.86 -22.03 5.22
C GLU A 530 -27.31 -23.41 5.65
N GLN A 531 -26.54 -24.11 4.80
CA GLN A 531 -26.07 -25.49 5.04
C GLN A 531 -24.54 -25.70 5.14
N LEU A 532 -23.72 -24.64 5.23
CA LEU A 532 -22.25 -24.76 5.41
C LEU A 532 -21.75 -24.12 6.71
N ALA A 533 -22.46 -24.38 7.81
CA ALA A 533 -22.18 -23.86 9.14
C ALA A 533 -21.48 -24.87 10.09
N THR A 534 -20.79 -25.89 9.57
CA THR A 534 -20.09 -26.91 10.37
C THR A 534 -18.68 -27.22 9.84
N THR A 535 -17.81 -27.72 10.72
CA THR A 535 -16.42 -28.19 10.44
C THR A 535 -15.33 -27.15 10.14
N LEU A 536 -15.18 -26.15 11.02
CA LEU A 536 -13.86 -25.63 11.38
C LEU A 536 -13.56 -25.98 12.85
N PRO A 537 -12.35 -26.48 13.19
CA PRO A 537 -12.04 -26.87 14.56
C PRO A 537 -11.88 -25.65 15.46
N ASP A 538 -12.56 -25.67 16.61
CA ASP A 538 -12.42 -24.66 17.63
C ASP A 538 -10.99 -24.61 18.17
N VAL A 539 -10.31 -23.50 17.88
CA VAL A 539 -9.09 -23.16 18.60
C VAL A 539 -9.53 -22.56 19.93
N VAL A 540 -9.76 -23.44 20.91
CA VAL A 540 -10.01 -23.07 22.31
C VAL A 540 -8.80 -22.29 22.84
N ILE A 541 -8.88 -20.97 22.68
CA ILE A 541 -8.14 -20.00 23.50
C ILE A 541 -9.14 -19.62 24.57
N ALA A 542 -8.89 -20.01 25.82
CA ALA A 542 -9.85 -19.98 26.91
C ALA A 542 -10.79 -18.76 26.87
N ASP A 543 -12.10 -19.03 26.74
CA ASP A 543 -13.17 -18.02 26.87
C ASP A 543 -13.36 -17.66 28.34
N GLU A 544 -12.31 -17.12 28.94
CA GLU A 544 -12.40 -16.36 30.17
C GLU A 544 -12.59 -14.88 29.80
N PRO A 545 -13.81 -14.33 29.91
CA PRO A 545 -13.97 -12.99 30.44
C PRO A 545 -13.52 -13.06 31.89
N GLY A 546 -12.20 -13.03 32.09
CA GLY A 546 -11.61 -12.84 33.41
C GLY A 546 -12.05 -11.49 33.93
N CYS A 547 -12.46 -11.44 35.20
CA CYS A 547 -12.71 -10.17 35.85
C CYS A 547 -11.39 -9.40 35.85
N PHE A 548 -11.38 -8.24 35.19
CA PHE A 548 -10.28 -7.31 35.41
C PHE A 548 -10.40 -6.83 36.87
N TYR A 549 -9.26 -6.73 37.55
CA TYR A 549 -9.13 -6.21 38.93
C TYR A 549 -9.48 -7.16 40.11
N ASP A 550 -9.27 -8.47 39.95
CA ASP A 550 -9.11 -9.37 41.12
C ASP A 550 -8.08 -8.79 42.12
N GLY A 551 -8.49 -8.62 43.39
CA GLY A 551 -7.62 -8.21 44.49
C GLY A 551 -7.72 -6.75 44.98
N MET A 552 -8.66 -5.94 44.47
CA MET A 552 -9.01 -4.66 45.09
C MET A 552 -10.07 -4.87 46.20
N PRO A 553 -10.06 -4.11 47.31
CA PRO A 553 -11.12 -4.18 48.31
C PRO A 553 -12.44 -3.57 47.77
N PRO A 554 -13.61 -4.09 48.18
CA PRO A 554 -14.89 -3.51 47.79
C PRO A 554 -15.07 -2.10 48.36
N ILE A 555 -15.70 -1.22 47.57
CA ILE A 555 -15.99 0.16 47.95
C ILE A 555 -17.19 0.20 48.93
N ASP A 556 -17.17 1.14 49.87
CA ASP A 556 -18.33 1.49 50.71
C ASP A 556 -19.54 1.88 49.83
N PRO A 557 -20.70 1.21 49.93
CA PRO A 557 -21.91 1.55 49.18
C PRO A 557 -22.27 3.03 49.25
N SER A 558 -22.05 3.70 50.39
CA SER A 558 -22.34 5.13 50.54
C SER A 558 -21.54 6.02 49.57
N LEU A 559 -20.38 5.56 49.10
CA LEU A 559 -19.55 6.27 48.14
C LEU A 559 -20.01 6.04 46.69
N ALA A 560 -20.48 4.82 46.38
CA ALA A 560 -21.03 4.48 45.07
C ALA A 560 -22.32 5.26 44.79
N ASP A 561 -23.24 5.31 45.75
CA ASP A 561 -24.51 6.02 45.55
C ASP A 561 -24.31 7.55 45.44
N ARG A 562 -23.31 8.11 46.14
CA ARG A 562 -22.88 9.51 45.94
C ARG A 562 -22.30 9.75 44.55
N ALA A 563 -21.48 8.82 44.01
CA ALA A 563 -20.96 8.92 42.66
C ALA A 563 -22.10 8.91 41.60
N ARG A 564 -23.13 8.07 41.80
CA ARG A 564 -24.32 8.01 40.94
C ARG A 564 -25.13 9.31 40.95
N VAL A 565 -25.34 9.92 42.13
CA VAL A 565 -26.04 11.23 42.23
C VAL A 565 -25.31 12.32 41.42
N GLU A 566 -23.99 12.41 41.53
CA GLU A 566 -23.19 13.36 40.74
C GLU A 566 -23.20 13.04 39.24
N GLN A 567 -23.11 11.76 38.86
CA GLN A 567 -23.20 11.34 37.45
C GLN A 567 -24.57 11.63 36.83
N MET A 568 -25.66 11.44 37.57
CA MET A 568 -27.02 11.80 37.11
C MET A 568 -27.21 13.31 37.02
N SER A 569 -26.56 14.10 37.88
CA SER A 569 -26.49 15.57 37.77
C SER A 569 -25.78 15.99 36.48
N ILE A 570 -24.62 15.40 36.19
CA ILE A 570 -23.87 15.63 34.94
C ILE A 570 -24.71 15.21 33.71
N LEU A 571 -25.37 14.04 33.76
CA LEU A 571 -26.16 13.51 32.65
C LEU A 571 -27.31 14.46 32.27
N ARG A 572 -28.13 14.91 33.24
CA ARG A 572 -29.23 15.85 32.98
C ARG A 572 -28.75 17.12 32.28
N ARG A 573 -27.74 17.76 32.87
CA ARG A 573 -27.16 19.02 32.37
C ARG A 573 -26.46 18.86 31.01
N LEU A 574 -25.91 17.68 30.73
CA LEU A 574 -25.35 17.33 29.43
C LEU A 574 -26.43 17.09 28.37
N LEU A 575 -27.57 16.49 28.73
CA LEU A 575 -28.70 16.28 27.82
C LEU A 575 -29.38 17.60 27.46
N GLU A 576 -29.68 18.45 28.45
CA GLU A 576 -30.17 19.83 28.26
C GLU A 576 -29.27 20.62 27.30
N PHE A 577 -27.95 20.56 27.53
CA PHE A 577 -26.95 21.19 26.66
C PHE A 577 -26.95 20.59 25.25
N CYS A 578 -26.99 19.26 25.12
CA CYS A 578 -27.01 18.58 23.83
C CYS A 578 -28.26 18.91 23.02
N GLU A 579 -29.43 19.00 23.67
CA GLU A 579 -30.66 19.46 23.02
C GLU A 579 -30.52 20.90 22.51
N SER A 580 -30.03 21.83 23.34
CA SER A 580 -29.86 23.23 22.94
C SER A 580 -28.86 23.42 21.78
N GLU A 581 -27.87 22.54 21.65
CA GLU A 581 -26.90 22.54 20.54
C GLU A 581 -27.37 21.71 19.34
N GLY A 582 -28.45 20.92 19.42
CA GLY A 582 -28.79 19.94 18.39
C GLY A 582 -27.70 18.87 18.23
N LEU A 583 -27.32 18.23 19.33
CA LEU A 583 -26.40 17.10 19.45
C LEU A 583 -27.19 15.89 19.95
N GLN A 584 -26.90 14.70 19.43
CA GLN A 584 -27.69 13.49 19.73
C GLN A 584 -26.85 12.39 20.43
N PRO A 585 -26.58 12.51 21.74
CA PRO A 585 -26.03 11.40 22.53
C PRO A 585 -27.07 10.27 22.65
N MET A 586 -26.59 9.03 22.70
CA MET A 586 -27.40 7.82 22.92
C MET A 586 -26.78 6.96 24.01
N LEU A 587 -27.56 6.16 24.74
CA LEU A 587 -27.03 5.15 25.66
C LEU A 587 -26.13 4.14 24.92
N GLY A 588 -24.97 3.86 25.50
CA GLY A 588 -23.94 2.97 24.96
C GLY A 588 -23.58 1.81 25.88
N ASP A 589 -22.67 0.95 25.37
CA ASP A 589 -21.99 -0.17 26.05
C ASP A 589 -22.72 -0.70 27.32
N GLY A 590 -22.28 -0.34 28.54
CA GLY A 590 -22.85 -0.82 29.81
C GLY A 590 -24.20 -0.18 30.19
N SER A 591 -24.34 1.14 30.07
CA SER A 591 -25.57 1.86 30.46
C SER A 591 -26.78 1.53 29.59
N LEU A 592 -26.57 1.14 28.32
CA LEU A 592 -27.62 0.59 27.46
C LEU A 592 -28.15 -0.75 27.98
N LEU A 593 -27.26 -1.61 28.51
CA LEU A 593 -27.66 -2.86 29.18
C LEU A 593 -28.38 -2.57 30.50
N GLY A 594 -27.93 -1.54 31.22
CA GLY A 594 -28.62 -0.99 32.39
C GLY A 594 -30.07 -0.60 32.11
N ALA A 595 -30.30 0.31 31.16
CA ALA A 595 -31.64 0.76 30.77
C ALA A 595 -32.56 -0.41 30.38
N VAL A 596 -32.08 -1.32 29.52
CA VAL A 596 -32.91 -2.43 29.00
C VAL A 596 -33.23 -3.51 30.04
N ARG A 597 -32.34 -3.76 31.02
CA ARG A 597 -32.50 -4.86 31.99
C ARG A 597 -32.92 -4.42 33.41
N HIS A 598 -32.58 -3.20 33.80
CA HIS A 598 -32.80 -2.66 35.15
C HIS A 598 -33.56 -1.33 35.16
N GLY A 599 -33.75 -0.68 34.00
CA GLY A 599 -34.36 0.66 33.91
C GLY A 599 -33.43 1.81 34.33
N GLY A 600 -32.14 1.54 34.53
CA GLY A 600 -31.18 2.46 35.16
C GLY A 600 -29.79 1.85 35.23
N TYR A 601 -29.05 2.07 36.32
CA TYR A 601 -27.73 1.46 36.52
C TYR A 601 -27.80 -0.09 36.59
N ILE A 602 -26.73 -0.75 36.15
CA ILE A 602 -26.45 -2.11 36.61
C ILE A 602 -25.97 -1.99 38.09
N PRO A 603 -26.47 -2.79 39.05
CA PRO A 603 -26.22 -2.52 40.49
C PRO A 603 -24.75 -2.53 40.93
N TRP A 604 -23.88 -3.23 40.21
CA TRP A 604 -22.43 -3.33 40.43
C TRP A 604 -21.61 -2.55 39.39
N ASP A 605 -22.19 -1.51 38.81
CA ASP A 605 -21.64 -0.70 37.71
C ASP A 605 -21.58 0.77 38.12
N ASP A 606 -20.60 1.51 37.57
CA ASP A 606 -20.04 2.70 38.22
C ASP A 606 -19.66 3.87 37.28
N ASP A 607 -19.92 3.76 35.97
CA ASP A 607 -19.91 4.88 35.02
C ASP A 607 -21.19 4.97 34.16
N ILE A 608 -21.28 6.01 33.33
CA ILE A 608 -22.36 6.19 32.35
C ILE A 608 -21.76 6.24 30.95
N ASP A 609 -22.04 5.22 30.15
CA ASP A 609 -21.64 5.09 28.75
C ASP A 609 -22.64 5.80 27.82
N LEU A 610 -22.17 6.85 27.14
CA LEU A 610 -22.88 7.49 26.02
C LEU A 610 -22.13 7.30 24.70
N TRP A 611 -22.88 7.05 23.64
CA TRP A 611 -22.43 6.98 22.26
C TRP A 611 -22.89 8.22 21.48
N MET A 612 -21.98 8.85 20.73
CA MET A 612 -22.30 9.95 19.80
C MET A 612 -21.82 9.63 18.40
N THR A 613 -22.44 10.21 17.37
CA THR A 613 -21.88 10.12 16.01
C THR A 613 -20.52 10.84 15.95
N ARG A 614 -19.59 10.43 15.07
CA ARG A 614 -18.31 11.15 14.91
C ARG A 614 -18.48 12.66 14.66
N PRO A 615 -19.42 13.16 13.83
CA PRO A 615 -19.73 14.58 13.73
C PRO A 615 -20.07 15.24 15.08
N ASP A 616 -21.03 14.68 15.83
CA ASP A 616 -21.50 15.28 17.08
C ASP A 616 -20.45 15.21 18.19
N PHE A 617 -19.67 14.14 18.23
CA PHE A 617 -18.52 14.01 19.13
C PHE A 617 -17.45 15.09 18.86
N GLU A 618 -17.08 15.32 17.60
CA GLU A 618 -16.08 16.33 17.26
C GLU A 618 -16.62 17.76 17.48
N ARG A 619 -17.94 17.98 17.45
CA ARG A 619 -18.60 19.20 17.95
C ARG A 619 -18.45 19.32 19.47
N LEU A 620 -18.95 18.34 20.23
CA LEU A 620 -18.95 18.34 21.70
C LEU A 620 -17.57 18.63 22.31
N VAL A 621 -16.50 18.00 21.79
CA VAL A 621 -15.11 18.22 22.29
C VAL A 621 -14.50 19.58 21.88
N THR A 622 -15.28 20.45 21.24
CA THR A 622 -14.92 21.83 20.87
C THR A 622 -15.92 22.90 21.34
N SER A 623 -17.16 22.53 21.67
CA SER A 623 -18.15 23.46 22.24
C SER A 623 -17.74 23.93 23.65
N GLN A 624 -18.21 25.12 24.02
CA GLN A 624 -18.12 25.61 25.39
C GLN A 624 -19.18 24.91 26.24
N MET A 625 -18.77 24.28 27.34
CA MET A 625 -19.67 23.63 28.29
C MET A 625 -20.41 24.65 29.16
N PRO A 626 -21.60 24.31 29.70
CA PRO A 626 -22.29 25.13 30.70
C PRO A 626 -21.51 25.13 32.03
N ASP A 627 -21.71 26.18 32.83
CA ASP A 627 -20.91 26.45 34.03
C ASP A 627 -20.86 25.27 35.02
N GLY A 628 -19.66 24.91 35.49
CA GLY A 628 -19.44 23.75 36.36
C GLY A 628 -19.22 22.42 35.62
N LEU A 629 -19.48 22.32 34.31
CA LEU A 629 -19.10 21.15 33.50
C LEU A 629 -17.84 21.41 32.65
N ALA A 630 -17.09 20.34 32.37
CA ALA A 630 -15.95 20.38 31.45
C ALA A 630 -15.77 19.08 30.65
N VAL A 631 -15.35 19.20 29.38
CA VAL A 631 -14.96 18.04 28.55
C VAL A 631 -13.47 17.75 28.71
N LEU A 632 -13.14 16.62 29.33
CA LEU A 632 -11.82 16.03 29.32
C LEU A 632 -11.63 15.20 28.05
N HIS A 633 -10.85 15.71 27.10
CA HIS A 633 -10.44 15.02 25.88
C HIS A 633 -8.99 15.38 25.55
N HIS A 634 -8.32 14.57 24.72
CA HIS A 634 -6.89 14.78 24.39
C HIS A 634 -6.60 16.08 23.60
N THR A 635 -7.65 16.81 23.18
CA THR A 635 -7.57 18.14 22.54
C THR A 635 -7.67 19.29 23.56
N THR A 636 -8.52 19.15 24.57
CA THR A 636 -8.75 20.14 25.62
C THR A 636 -7.69 20.02 26.72
N ASN A 637 -7.41 18.80 27.19
CA ASN A 637 -6.37 18.51 28.17
C ASN A 637 -5.27 17.61 27.56
N ARG A 638 -4.00 18.04 27.65
CA ARG A 638 -2.82 17.31 27.12
C ARG A 638 -2.33 16.15 27.99
N ARG A 639 -2.70 16.11 29.28
CA ARG A 639 -2.43 15.00 30.21
C ARG A 639 -3.47 13.89 30.08
N PHE A 640 -4.68 14.22 29.63
CA PHE A 640 -5.73 13.25 29.38
C PHE A 640 -5.28 12.16 28.41
N HIS A 641 -5.60 10.91 28.75
CA HIS A 641 -4.90 9.73 28.22
C HIS A 641 -5.81 8.75 27.48
N LEU A 642 -7.13 8.94 27.53
CA LEU A 642 -8.12 8.08 26.87
C LEU A 642 -8.40 8.55 25.42
N PRO A 643 -8.83 7.65 24.51
CA PRO A 643 -9.07 7.96 23.10
C PRO A 643 -10.51 8.42 22.78
N PHE A 644 -11.36 8.47 23.80
CA PHE A 644 -12.73 9.00 23.81
C PHE A 644 -12.77 10.22 24.75
N ALA A 645 -13.92 10.83 25.05
CA ALA A 645 -14.02 11.99 25.95
C ALA A 645 -14.76 11.65 27.26
N LYS A 646 -14.47 12.37 28.35
CA LYS A 646 -15.27 12.33 29.59
C LYS A 646 -15.85 13.72 29.87
N VAL A 647 -17.14 13.83 30.18
CA VAL A 647 -17.76 15.06 30.71
C VAL A 647 -17.73 14.97 32.24
N VAL A 648 -17.23 15.99 32.92
CA VAL A 648 -17.00 15.97 34.38
C VAL A 648 -17.56 17.20 35.09
N HIS A 649 -17.94 17.06 36.36
CA HIS A 649 -18.28 18.20 37.22
C HIS A 649 -17.02 18.77 37.89
N LEU A 650 -16.78 20.07 37.74
CA LEU A 650 -15.54 20.75 38.14
C LEU A 650 -15.27 20.74 39.65
N ASP A 651 -16.33 20.75 40.47
CA ASP A 651 -16.22 20.75 41.93
C ASP A 651 -16.04 19.35 42.54
N SER A 652 -16.11 18.30 41.71
CA SER A 652 -15.90 16.91 42.14
C SER A 652 -14.47 16.46 41.86
N VAL A 653 -13.83 15.79 42.83
CA VAL A 653 -12.52 15.15 42.64
C VAL A 653 -12.55 13.75 43.24
N PHE A 654 -12.24 12.75 42.43
CA PHE A 654 -11.93 11.40 42.89
C PHE A 654 -10.42 11.22 43.12
N GLU A 655 -10.04 10.55 44.20
CA GLU A 655 -8.68 10.08 44.42
C GLU A 655 -8.51 8.65 43.86
N TRP A 656 -7.70 8.51 42.81
CA TRP A 656 -7.51 7.28 42.02
C TRP A 656 -6.23 6.51 42.40
N SER A 657 -6.23 5.17 42.33
CA SER A 657 -5.02 4.33 42.51
C SER A 657 -4.08 4.25 41.29
N PHE A 658 -4.10 5.24 40.40
CA PHE A 658 -3.30 5.28 39.16
C PHE A 658 -2.00 6.11 39.34
N PRO A 659 -0.98 5.97 38.47
CA PRO A 659 0.28 6.71 38.62
C PRO A 659 0.07 8.23 38.60
N ALA A 660 0.69 8.93 39.56
CA ALA A 660 0.49 10.34 39.92
C ALA A 660 0.84 11.40 38.83
N ASP A 661 1.17 10.97 37.60
CA ASP A 661 1.44 11.84 36.44
C ASP A 661 0.15 12.24 35.68
N LEU A 662 -1.02 11.71 36.08
CA LEU A 662 -2.32 11.92 35.45
C LEU A 662 -3.19 12.87 36.27
N ASP A 663 -3.91 13.79 35.61
CA ASP A 663 -4.90 14.62 36.30
C ASP A 663 -6.09 13.74 36.77
N PRO A 664 -6.50 13.82 38.04
CA PRO A 664 -7.68 13.10 38.51
C PRO A 664 -8.94 13.68 37.88
N ALA A 665 -9.75 12.81 37.25
CA ALA A 665 -11.12 13.14 36.88
C ALA A 665 -12.03 12.98 38.11
N GLY A 666 -13.00 13.87 38.28
CA GLY A 666 -14.11 13.74 39.24
C GLY A 666 -15.22 12.83 38.73
N ALA A 667 -16.43 13.00 39.26
CA ALA A 667 -17.63 12.36 38.73
C ALA A 667 -17.76 12.63 37.23
N ASN A 668 -18.10 11.60 36.46
CA ASN A 668 -17.92 11.63 35.00
C ASN A 668 -18.88 10.73 34.22
N VAL A 669 -19.19 11.18 33.00
CA VAL A 669 -19.96 10.48 31.96
C VAL A 669 -19.07 10.30 30.73
N ASP A 670 -19.03 9.10 30.16
CA ASP A 670 -18.08 8.71 29.12
C ASP A 670 -18.71 8.78 27.74
N ILE A 671 -18.09 9.56 26.85
CA ILE A 671 -18.61 9.84 25.51
C ILE A 671 -17.74 9.11 24.48
N PHE A 672 -18.25 8.01 23.94
CA PHE A 672 -17.60 7.23 22.89
C PHE A 672 -18.08 7.65 21.49
N PRO A 673 -17.15 7.97 20.56
CA PRO A 673 -17.53 8.21 19.17
C PRO A 673 -17.84 6.90 18.42
N LEU A 674 -18.98 6.89 17.75
CA LEU A 674 -19.38 5.93 16.73
C LEU A 674 -18.83 6.37 15.36
N ASP A 675 -17.83 5.63 14.87
CA ASP A 675 -17.18 5.92 13.59
C ASP A 675 -17.74 5.09 12.45
N SER A 676 -17.87 5.72 11.27
CA SER A 676 -18.36 5.07 10.06
C SER A 676 -17.41 3.97 9.57
N SER A 677 -18.00 2.83 9.22
CA SER A 677 -17.28 1.60 8.85
C SER A 677 -18.02 0.81 7.76
N ALA A 678 -17.26 -0.01 7.02
CA ALA A 678 -17.81 -1.15 6.31
C ALA A 678 -18.00 -2.34 7.28
N SER A 679 -18.61 -3.43 6.82
CA SER A 679 -18.79 -4.63 7.65
C SER A 679 -17.45 -5.20 8.16
N PRO A 680 -17.34 -5.66 9.43
CA PRO A 680 -16.10 -6.18 10.03
C PRO A 680 -15.40 -7.35 9.30
N GLU A 681 -16.10 -7.98 8.37
CA GLU A 681 -15.65 -9.07 7.51
C GLU A 681 -14.67 -8.56 6.44
N TYR A 682 -14.82 -7.30 6.03
CA TYR A 682 -14.05 -6.67 4.96
C TYR A 682 -12.57 -6.49 5.34
N LEU A 683 -11.67 -6.83 4.42
CA LEU A 683 -10.22 -6.88 4.69
C LEU A 683 -9.65 -5.54 5.18
N GLN A 684 -10.16 -4.41 4.70
CA GLN A 684 -9.68 -3.09 5.12
C GLN A 684 -10.02 -2.82 6.59
N GLU A 685 -11.22 -3.16 7.05
CA GLU A 685 -11.63 -3.01 8.46
C GLU A 685 -10.87 -3.97 9.38
N ARG A 686 -10.64 -5.21 8.92
CA ARG A 686 -9.78 -6.18 9.64
C ARG A 686 -8.34 -5.70 9.81
N LEU A 687 -7.85 -4.82 8.93
CA LEU A 687 -6.54 -4.16 9.07
C LEU A 687 -6.62 -2.91 9.97
N ARG A 688 -7.68 -2.09 9.85
CA ARG A 688 -7.98 -0.94 10.73
C ARG A 688 -8.06 -1.37 12.20
N ALA A 689 -8.82 -2.43 12.50
CA ALA A 689 -8.95 -3.04 13.82
C ALA A 689 -7.60 -3.45 14.45
N ARG A 690 -6.70 -4.06 13.64
CA ARG A 690 -5.35 -4.44 14.10
C ARG A 690 -4.49 -3.22 14.42
N ALA A 691 -4.62 -2.14 13.65
CA ALA A 691 -3.90 -0.91 13.88
C ALA A 691 -4.42 -0.13 15.10
N VAL A 692 -5.74 -0.01 15.27
CA VAL A 692 -6.38 0.57 16.46
C VAL A 692 -5.89 -0.14 17.72
N ARG A 693 -5.91 -1.48 17.72
CA ARG A 693 -5.39 -2.30 18.84
C ARG A 693 -3.90 -2.09 19.10
N PHE A 694 -3.09 -1.96 18.05
CA PHE A 694 -1.66 -1.65 18.19
C PHE A 694 -1.43 -0.26 18.82
N LEU A 695 -2.17 0.76 18.37
CA LEU A 695 -2.04 2.13 18.85
C LEU A 695 -2.59 2.30 20.28
N ARG A 696 -3.72 1.66 20.64
CA ARG A 696 -4.20 1.57 22.04
C ARG A 696 -3.11 0.96 22.96
N GLN A 697 -2.37 -0.05 22.49
CA GLN A 697 -1.25 -0.64 23.23
C GLN A 697 0.02 0.23 23.27
N VAL A 698 0.27 1.09 22.27
CA VAL A 698 1.35 2.11 22.33
C VAL A 698 0.99 3.23 23.31
N LEU A 699 -0.28 3.66 23.35
CA LEU A 699 -0.79 4.62 24.35
C LEU A 699 -0.70 4.05 25.77
N ARG A 700 -1.19 2.82 26.01
CA ARG A 700 -1.03 2.14 27.32
C ARG A 700 0.44 2.08 27.75
N ALA A 701 1.37 1.79 26.83
CA ALA A 701 2.81 1.80 27.11
C ALA A 701 3.40 3.22 27.31
N LYS A 702 2.83 4.27 26.71
CA LYS A 702 3.22 5.68 26.92
C LYS A 702 2.91 6.13 28.35
N TYR A 703 1.70 5.84 28.81
CA TYR A 703 1.15 6.25 30.11
C TYR A 703 1.36 5.19 31.22
N ARG A 704 2.25 4.21 31.00
CA ARG A 704 2.68 3.20 31.99
C ARG A 704 1.56 2.32 32.58
N PHE A 705 0.46 2.10 31.87
CA PHE A 705 -0.62 1.23 32.34
C PHE A 705 -0.13 -0.20 32.66
N PRO A 706 -0.57 -0.85 33.76
CA PRO A 706 -0.08 -2.18 34.17
C PRO A 706 -0.21 -3.24 33.07
N GLU A 707 -1.33 -3.20 32.34
CA GLU A 707 -1.67 -4.08 31.21
C GLU A 707 -0.81 -3.89 29.94
N ALA A 708 0.02 -2.85 29.89
CA ALA A 708 0.79 -2.51 28.69
C ALA A 708 1.75 -3.65 28.35
N ASN A 709 1.48 -4.37 27.24
CA ASN A 709 2.18 -5.61 26.90
C ASN A 709 3.69 -5.34 26.72
N ARG A 710 4.49 -5.69 27.75
CA ARG A 710 5.82 -5.14 28.10
C ARG A 710 6.97 -5.38 27.11
N ARG A 711 6.69 -5.80 25.87
CA ARG A 711 7.72 -5.92 24.82
C ARG A 711 8.42 -4.58 24.62
N LEU A 712 9.73 -4.53 24.85
CA LEU A 712 10.57 -3.32 24.82
C LEU A 712 10.28 -2.40 23.63
N SER A 713 10.04 -2.97 22.45
CA SER A 713 9.75 -2.20 21.24
C SER A 713 8.52 -1.29 21.36
N ARG A 714 7.46 -1.68 22.08
CA ARG A 714 6.30 -0.78 22.31
C ARG A 714 6.61 0.33 23.30
N ILE A 715 7.39 0.04 24.34
CA ILE A 715 7.83 1.03 25.33
C ILE A 715 8.73 2.08 24.67
N LEU A 716 9.71 1.62 23.87
CA LEU A 716 10.59 2.47 23.08
C LEU A 716 9.80 3.32 22.07
N ILE A 717 8.92 2.71 21.26
CA ILE A 717 8.09 3.43 20.29
C ILE A 717 7.21 4.48 21.00
N GLY A 718 6.50 4.12 22.08
CA GLY A 718 5.68 5.05 22.84
C GLY A 718 6.46 6.27 23.32
N ARG A 719 7.70 6.07 23.81
CA ARG A 719 8.56 7.17 24.28
C ARG A 719 8.91 8.19 23.19
N LEU A 720 9.00 7.80 21.91
CA LEU A 720 9.44 8.67 20.79
C LEU A 720 8.60 9.93 20.53
N LEU A 721 7.31 9.94 20.91
CA LEU A 721 6.40 11.07 20.68
C LEU A 721 5.59 11.43 21.94
N PRO A 722 5.14 12.69 22.09
CA PRO A 722 4.15 13.07 23.11
C PRO A 722 2.83 12.28 23.00
N GLY A 723 2.08 12.15 24.11
CA GLY A 723 0.82 11.40 24.15
C GLY A 723 -0.19 11.88 23.10
N TYR A 724 -0.47 13.19 23.06
CA TYR A 724 -1.38 13.80 22.08
C TYR A 724 -0.99 13.54 20.61
N CYS A 725 0.29 13.27 20.30
CA CYS A 725 0.70 12.86 18.94
C CYS A 725 0.24 11.43 18.63
N TRP A 726 0.30 10.51 19.59
CA TRP A 726 -0.21 9.16 19.45
C TRP A 726 -1.74 9.14 19.36
N HIS A 727 -2.45 9.93 20.16
CA HIS A 727 -3.90 10.11 20.01
C HIS A 727 -4.28 10.67 18.64
N ARG A 728 -3.57 11.69 18.13
CA ARG A 728 -3.79 12.21 16.78
C ARG A 728 -3.47 11.21 15.66
N ILE A 729 -2.54 10.27 15.86
CA ILE A 729 -2.32 9.15 14.93
C ILE A 729 -3.48 8.15 15.03
N LEU A 730 -4.00 7.89 16.23
CA LEU A 730 -5.14 6.99 16.46
C LEU A 730 -6.45 7.53 15.85
N ASN A 731 -6.85 8.77 16.16
CA ASN A 731 -8.03 9.39 15.53
C ASN A 731 -7.86 9.41 14.00
N ALA A 732 -6.71 9.82 13.47
CA ALA A 732 -6.46 9.82 12.01
C ALA A 732 -6.46 8.43 11.33
N VAL A 733 -6.47 7.33 12.08
CA VAL A 733 -6.63 5.94 11.58
C VAL A 733 -8.07 5.48 11.73
N VAL A 734 -8.71 5.92 12.82
CA VAL A 734 -10.13 5.70 13.11
C VAL A 734 -11.04 6.50 12.16
N THR A 735 -10.60 7.64 11.63
CA THR A 735 -11.33 8.45 10.63
C THR A 735 -10.82 8.31 9.19
N ALA A 736 -9.80 7.47 8.94
CA ALA A 736 -9.23 7.32 7.59
C ALA A 736 -10.18 6.61 6.62
N ARG A 737 -10.61 7.32 5.57
CA ARG A 737 -11.51 6.82 4.50
C ARG A 737 -12.83 6.26 5.03
N LEU A 738 -13.63 7.12 5.65
CA LEU A 738 -15.05 6.86 5.84
C LEU A 738 -15.70 6.51 4.47
N PRO A 739 -16.49 5.42 4.36
CA PRO A 739 -17.21 5.11 3.12
C PRO A 739 -18.30 6.16 2.85
N ARG A 740 -18.51 6.52 1.57
CA ARG A 740 -19.53 7.53 1.16
C ARG A 740 -20.97 7.16 1.57
N ARG A 741 -21.24 5.88 1.78
CA ARG A 741 -22.46 5.34 2.42
C ARG A 741 -22.00 4.24 3.37
N PRO A 742 -21.95 4.46 4.69
CA PRO A 742 -21.59 3.41 5.64
C PRO A 742 -22.74 2.40 5.77
N THR A 743 -22.39 1.11 5.77
CA THR A 743 -23.33 0.05 6.20
C THR A 743 -23.36 -0.07 7.72
N ASN A 744 -22.25 0.23 8.38
CA ASN A 744 -22.05 0.03 9.81
C ASN A 744 -21.45 1.27 10.49
N VAL A 745 -21.70 1.41 11.79
CA VAL A 745 -20.84 2.19 12.71
C VAL A 745 -20.06 1.24 13.62
N THR A 746 -18.96 1.72 14.21
CA THR A 746 -18.10 0.95 15.11
C THR A 746 -17.62 1.81 16.27
N SER A 747 -17.80 1.35 17.52
CA SER A 747 -17.10 1.91 18.68
C SER A 747 -15.69 1.31 18.72
N TRP A 748 -14.70 2.02 18.20
CA TRP A 748 -13.30 1.54 18.17
C TRP A 748 -12.61 1.56 19.55
N PHE A 749 -13.25 2.20 20.53
CA PHE A 749 -12.67 2.51 21.83
C PHE A 749 -13.31 1.79 23.02
N SER A 750 -14.51 1.21 22.84
CA SER A 750 -15.11 0.21 23.74
C SER A 750 -14.11 -0.91 24.14
N ALA A 751 -14.39 -1.58 25.25
CA ALA A 751 -13.65 -2.77 25.68
C ALA A 751 -13.77 -3.94 24.68
N TYR A 752 -14.90 -4.05 23.98
CA TYR A 752 -15.23 -5.21 23.15
C TYR A 752 -14.48 -5.21 21.80
N PRO A 753 -14.24 -6.40 21.21
CA PRO A 753 -13.60 -6.50 19.89
C PRO A 753 -14.54 -5.96 18.79
N PRO A 754 -14.03 -5.29 17.73
CA PRO A 754 -14.86 -4.68 16.65
C PRO A 754 -15.79 -5.61 15.84
N ARG A 755 -15.85 -6.91 16.13
CA ARG A 755 -16.91 -7.80 15.62
C ARG A 755 -18.21 -7.64 16.41
N ARG A 756 -18.08 -7.47 17.73
CA ARG A 756 -19.17 -7.21 18.68
C ARG A 756 -19.53 -5.73 18.67
N ALA A 757 -18.55 -4.85 18.88
CA ALA A 757 -18.69 -3.38 18.90
C ALA A 757 -18.89 -2.70 17.51
N SER A 758 -19.59 -3.35 16.58
CA SER A 758 -19.89 -2.80 15.25
C SER A 758 -21.28 -3.19 14.78
N TYR A 759 -22.11 -2.19 14.48
CA TYR A 759 -23.55 -2.33 14.31
C TYR A 759 -23.99 -1.78 12.95
N PRO A 760 -24.92 -2.43 12.23
CA PRO A 760 -25.55 -1.86 11.05
C PRO A 760 -26.21 -0.51 11.36
N VAL A 761 -26.09 0.48 10.47
CA VAL A 761 -26.65 1.83 10.68
C VAL A 761 -28.16 1.78 10.96
N ALA A 762 -28.88 0.85 10.32
CA ALA A 762 -30.32 0.65 10.50
C ALA A 762 -30.74 0.10 11.89
N TRP A 763 -29.79 -0.39 12.71
CA TRP A 763 -30.05 -0.75 14.12
C TRP A 763 -29.82 0.44 15.06
N MET A 764 -29.21 1.52 14.56
CA MET A 764 -28.84 2.71 15.33
C MET A 764 -29.80 3.87 15.07
N LEU A 765 -30.17 4.10 13.80
CA LEU A 765 -30.86 5.32 13.34
C LEU A 765 -32.20 5.04 12.59
N PRO A 766 -33.20 5.94 12.72
CA PRO A 766 -33.30 6.97 13.76
C PRO A 766 -33.35 6.33 15.16
N PRO A 767 -32.89 7.02 16.21
CA PRO A 767 -32.86 6.46 17.57
C PRO A 767 -34.26 6.15 18.10
N THR A 768 -34.32 5.37 19.17
CA THR A 768 -35.49 5.31 20.07
C THR A 768 -35.17 6.04 21.37
N THR A 769 -36.14 6.21 22.25
CA THR A 769 -35.92 6.65 23.64
C THR A 769 -36.00 5.44 24.58
N LEU A 770 -35.25 5.47 25.68
CA LEU A 770 -35.36 4.55 26.82
C LEU A 770 -35.29 5.33 28.15
N GLN A 771 -35.93 4.80 29.18
CA GLN A 771 -35.76 5.26 30.55
C GLN A 771 -34.38 4.83 31.09
N PHE A 772 -33.66 5.76 31.73
CA PHE A 772 -32.48 5.48 32.54
C PHE A 772 -32.60 6.24 33.86
N GLU A 773 -32.81 5.50 34.96
CA GLU A 773 -33.15 6.04 36.28
C GLU A 773 -34.37 6.97 36.19
N SER A 774 -34.20 8.28 36.42
CA SER A 774 -35.26 9.28 36.41
C SER A 774 -35.32 10.12 35.12
N VAL A 775 -34.60 9.75 34.06
CA VAL A 775 -34.54 10.53 32.81
C VAL A 775 -34.79 9.67 31.59
N GLU A 776 -35.39 10.28 30.57
CA GLU A 776 -35.43 9.71 29.22
C GLU A 776 -34.13 10.03 28.48
N VAL A 777 -33.55 9.03 27.82
CA VAL A 777 -32.32 9.17 27.03
C VAL A 777 -32.51 8.48 25.69
N ALA A 778 -32.00 9.05 24.61
CA ALA A 778 -31.99 8.38 23.32
C ALA A 778 -31.14 7.10 23.37
N ALA A 779 -31.46 6.14 22.52
CA ALA A 779 -30.84 4.82 22.45
C ALA A 779 -30.83 4.33 20.99
N PRO A 780 -30.00 3.32 20.64
CA PRO A 780 -30.03 2.70 19.32
C PRO A 780 -31.43 2.20 18.97
N ARG A 781 -31.88 2.43 17.73
CA ARG A 781 -33.21 2.02 17.22
C ARG A 781 -33.64 0.62 17.60
N ASP A 782 -32.71 -0.33 17.60
CA ASP A 782 -32.92 -1.72 17.99
C ASP A 782 -31.93 -2.07 19.13
N PRO A 783 -32.26 -1.68 20.38
CA PRO A 783 -31.31 -1.80 21.49
C PRO A 783 -31.08 -3.28 21.84
N ARG A 784 -32.11 -4.12 21.67
CA ARG A 784 -32.02 -5.57 21.89
C ARG A 784 -31.03 -6.23 20.93
N ARG A 785 -31.07 -5.96 19.61
CA ARG A 785 -30.06 -6.49 18.67
C ARG A 785 -28.66 -5.98 18.92
N VAL A 786 -28.50 -4.73 19.37
CA VAL A 786 -27.21 -4.18 19.78
C VAL A 786 -26.66 -4.96 20.99
N LEU A 787 -27.47 -5.17 22.03
CA LEU A 787 -27.07 -5.92 23.22
C LEU A 787 -26.77 -7.39 22.93
N THR A 788 -27.62 -8.09 22.15
CA THR A 788 -27.33 -9.47 21.67
C THR A 788 -25.99 -9.53 20.93
N ARG A 789 -25.66 -8.54 20.10
CA ARG A 789 -24.38 -8.53 19.38
C ARG A 789 -23.16 -8.28 20.29
N THR A 790 -23.34 -7.52 21.37
CA THR A 790 -22.27 -7.14 22.30
C THR A 790 -22.00 -8.21 23.37
N TYR A 791 -23.06 -8.75 23.97
CA TYR A 791 -23.02 -9.64 25.13
C TYR A 791 -23.34 -11.11 24.79
N ASN A 792 -23.93 -11.38 23.61
CA ASN A 792 -24.53 -12.67 23.22
C ASN A 792 -25.81 -12.97 24.02
N ASP A 793 -25.68 -13.41 25.26
CA ASP A 793 -26.78 -13.36 26.24
C ASP A 793 -26.61 -12.09 27.08
N TYR A 794 -27.65 -11.25 27.10
CA TYR A 794 -27.69 -10.02 27.88
C TYR A 794 -28.79 -10.03 28.96
N GLU A 795 -29.79 -10.91 28.83
CA GLU A 795 -30.92 -11.01 29.76
C GLU A 795 -30.55 -11.83 30.99
N GLY A 796 -29.70 -12.85 30.81
CA GLY A 796 -29.05 -13.55 31.91
C GLY A 796 -28.22 -12.61 32.79
N LEU A 797 -28.40 -12.71 34.11
CA LEU A 797 -27.50 -12.08 35.08
C LEU A 797 -26.21 -12.90 35.16
N PRO A 798 -25.01 -12.30 35.12
CA PRO A 798 -23.76 -13.04 35.26
C PRO A 798 -23.67 -13.74 36.63
N PRO A 799 -22.80 -14.78 36.78
CA PRO A 799 -22.57 -15.43 38.08
C PRO A 799 -22.18 -14.42 39.16
N ALA A 800 -22.57 -14.65 40.42
CA ALA A 800 -22.36 -13.68 41.50
C ALA A 800 -20.88 -13.25 41.67
N ALA A 801 -19.93 -14.17 41.50
CA ALA A 801 -18.50 -13.90 41.52
C ALA A 801 -17.99 -12.97 40.38
N LYS A 802 -18.84 -12.62 39.40
CA LYS A 802 -18.57 -11.64 38.33
C LYS A 802 -19.43 -10.37 38.43
N ARG A 803 -20.11 -10.15 39.56
CA ARG A 803 -20.90 -8.94 39.88
C ARG A 803 -20.08 -7.98 40.74
N THR A 804 -18.88 -7.66 40.27
CA THR A 804 -17.88 -6.87 41.00
C THR A 804 -17.77 -5.47 40.40
N THR A 805 -17.95 -4.45 41.22
CA THR A 805 -17.71 -3.03 40.89
C THR A 805 -16.27 -2.85 40.41
N ALA A 806 -16.06 -2.15 39.30
CA ALA A 806 -14.85 -2.28 38.48
C ALA A 806 -13.89 -1.09 38.61
N ASN A 807 -13.94 -0.35 39.73
CA ASN A 807 -13.29 0.95 39.82
C ASN A 807 -12.44 1.22 41.08
N HIS A 808 -11.68 2.32 40.99
CA HIS A 808 -10.40 2.50 41.67
C HIS A 808 -10.35 3.74 42.59
N PHE A 809 -11.49 4.06 43.20
CA PHE A 809 -11.73 5.31 43.93
C PHE A 809 -11.58 5.16 45.44
N LEU A 810 -10.72 5.97 46.05
CA LEU A 810 -10.50 5.95 47.51
C LEU A 810 -11.32 7.02 48.25
N LYS A 811 -11.72 8.10 47.58
CA LYS A 811 -12.44 9.22 48.18
C LYS A 811 -13.15 10.09 47.14
N ILE A 812 -14.33 10.60 47.50
CA ILE A 812 -14.95 11.79 46.90
C ILE A 812 -14.65 12.96 47.84
N ARG A 813 -14.09 14.05 47.31
CA ARG A 813 -14.11 15.34 48.02
C ARG A 813 -15.31 16.14 47.52
N GLY A 814 -16.31 16.31 48.39
CA GLY A 814 -17.37 17.30 48.22
C GLY A 814 -16.96 18.61 48.90
N ASP A 815 -17.37 19.71 48.28
CA ASP A 815 -17.13 21.11 48.66
C ASP A 815 -15.66 21.59 48.67
N ARG A 816 -15.44 22.77 48.07
CA ARG A 816 -14.22 23.58 48.22
C ARG A 816 -14.58 24.82 49.04
N ARG A 817 -14.72 24.62 50.34
CA ARG A 817 -14.77 25.66 51.37
C ARG A 817 -13.61 25.45 52.34
#